data_AF-A0A1W9WT61-F1
#
_entry.id   AF-A0A1W9WT61-F1
#
_cell.length_a   1.000
_cell.length_b   1.000
_cell.length_c   1.000
_cell.angle_alpha   90.00
_cell.angle_beta   90.00
_cell.angle_gamma   90.00
#
_symmetry.space_group_name_H-M   'P 1'
#
loop_
_entity.id
_entity.type
_entity.pdbx_description
1 polymer ?
#
loop_
_entity_poly.entity_id
_entity_poly.type
_entity_poly.pdbx_seq_one_letter_code
_entity_poly.pdbx_strand_id
1 'polypeptide(L)'
;MSHFVHLHLHTEYSLVDSLIRIKPLAKAVREAGMPACAVTDQNNLFALVKFYRAAQSEGIKPIIGVDVRIHDGTDSATRLVLLCQNDTGYRNLTRLVSRSYTKGQINAIPYLRRAWLSGATEGLIALSGGREGDIGQALLAAGQTHLARQRLDEWNALFPKRFYLELQRTGRPSEEDYIHAAVELALETGIPVVATNDVCFLKPDDFEPHEVRVCIYDGKILADKNRPRHHSSQQYLRTPPEMAELFADIPEALENTWLIAQRCNLELTLGKNFLPDFPIPEGQTVEEYFRQKARVGLEQRLAALFDKTSEDFQNQRRPYDERLALELDVIVQMGFPGYFLIVADFIQWAKENDIPVGPGRGSGAGSLVAYALGITDLDPIRYNLLFERFLNPERVSMPDFDIDFCMERRDEVINYVAETYGRERVSQIITYGSMAAKAVVRDVGRVLNHPYGFVDKIAKLIPFELGITLDKALEKEEALGARYKEEEDVRTLINMARQLEGLTRNSGKHAGGVVIAPTVLTDFTPLYCEQDSPDIMTQFDKGDVEAVGLVKFDFLGLRTLTIIKWALETINRFAEQPIEILKIPLDDPQTYDLLKKGNTTAVFQLESSGIKKLIRQLQPDCFEDIVALVALYRPGPLQSGMVDDFIKRKQGRAKIEYPHPDLAPILKSTYGVIVYQEQVMQIAQVLAGYSLGGADILRRCLSGSTEIVDATTGRLVTLSEMATNPEYWLGRKVFCLNLETQKITQQPITAIYPNGIRDVWEITTKTRRKIRATCDHLFYTLLGWKPLNAFKVGDHIGLAKTLPITHTGDISEAQIKLTAYLIGDGHLSTRKPSSSYFCNSNQELIADFNRCAEELFGSPAPVDYQQHSGRKTVAYARIGFVSAFNSWIDYHIKRAHSRDKEIPNWVFSLSKRQLQLFLATLWSTDGSFDTKIGHTDYTSTSEFLVIQIQHLLLRIGIIALFNVKKSQYRGKPYISYRAQVTGREDMLKFCERIQPLLSNDKRQKAQACYFVIEKKSTNQSKPNTKVA
;
A
#
# COMPACT_ATOMS: atom_id res chain seq x y z
N MET A 1 30.20 -21.50 1.18
CA MET A 1 28.95 -21.25 1.94
C MET A 1 28.08 -22.47 1.70
N SER A 2 27.50 -23.08 2.73
CA SER A 2 26.48 -24.12 2.51
C SER A 2 25.23 -23.43 1.95
N HIS A 3 24.83 -23.80 0.74
CA HIS A 3 23.60 -23.30 0.13
C HIS A 3 22.46 -24.25 0.53
N PHE A 4 21.46 -23.76 1.27
CA PHE A 4 20.26 -24.51 1.64
C PHE A 4 19.02 -23.64 1.46
N VAL A 5 17.91 -24.25 1.05
CA VAL A 5 16.60 -23.61 0.86
C VAL A 5 15.52 -24.51 1.44
N HIS A 6 14.60 -23.94 2.23
CA HIS A 6 13.43 -24.68 2.69
C HIS A 6 12.46 -24.95 1.54
N LEU A 7 12.11 -26.24 1.36
CA LEU A 7 11.20 -26.72 0.31
C LEU A 7 9.87 -27.28 0.83
N HIS A 8 9.72 -27.41 2.15
CA HIS A 8 8.52 -27.91 2.81
C HIS A 8 8.25 -27.05 4.05
N LEU A 9 7.24 -26.19 3.95
CA LEU A 9 6.88 -25.21 4.97
C LEU A 9 5.40 -24.86 4.89
N HIS A 10 4.75 -24.81 6.04
CA HIS A 10 3.36 -24.39 6.20
C HIS A 10 3.28 -22.96 6.73
N THR A 11 2.33 -22.20 6.22
CA THR A 11 1.99 -20.86 6.68
C THR A 11 0.70 -20.88 7.49
N GLU A 12 0.28 -19.74 8.03
CA GLU A 12 -1.01 -19.57 8.71
C GLU A 12 -2.24 -19.98 7.86
N TYR A 13 -2.04 -20.20 6.55
CA TYR A 13 -3.05 -20.71 5.63
C TYR A 13 -3.13 -22.25 5.56
N SER A 14 -2.17 -22.96 6.14
CA SER A 14 -2.39 -24.32 6.64
C SER A 14 -3.23 -24.23 7.91
N LEU A 15 -4.55 -24.14 7.74
CA LEU A 15 -5.50 -23.81 8.81
C LEU A 15 -5.46 -24.77 10.01
N VAL A 16 -4.82 -25.93 9.84
CA VAL A 16 -4.76 -27.05 10.76
C VAL A 16 -3.62 -26.96 11.78
N ASP A 17 -2.48 -26.35 11.45
CA ASP A 17 -1.25 -26.48 12.25
C ASP A 17 -0.41 -25.20 12.42
N SER A 18 -0.07 -24.48 11.35
CA SER A 18 1.03 -23.50 11.37
C SER A 18 0.70 -22.12 11.98
N LEU A 19 1.76 -21.48 12.49
CA LEU A 19 1.77 -20.11 13.02
C LEU A 19 2.41 -19.08 12.08
N ILE A 20 2.98 -19.54 10.97
CA ILE A 20 3.88 -18.71 10.17
C ILE A 20 3.10 -17.71 9.33
N ARG A 21 3.19 -16.44 9.70
CA ARG A 21 2.63 -15.35 8.89
C ARG A 21 3.53 -15.02 7.70
N ILE A 22 2.90 -14.63 6.59
CA ILE A 22 3.57 -14.46 5.30
C ILE A 22 4.69 -13.40 5.31
N LYS A 23 4.43 -12.21 5.86
CA LYS A 23 5.44 -11.13 5.89
C LYS A 23 6.60 -11.45 6.85
N PRO A 24 6.35 -11.91 8.10
CA PRO A 24 7.41 -12.41 8.96
C PRO A 24 8.26 -13.52 8.34
N LEU A 25 7.65 -14.46 7.59
CA LEU A 25 8.38 -15.50 6.87
C LEU A 25 9.39 -14.93 5.88
N ALA A 26 8.94 -14.06 4.95
CA ALA A 26 9.82 -13.49 3.93
C ALA A 26 11.01 -12.73 4.55
N LYS A 27 10.75 -12.01 5.65
CA LYS A 27 11.78 -11.32 6.42
C LYS A 27 12.77 -12.28 7.07
N ALA A 28 12.27 -13.33 7.73
CA ALA A 28 13.11 -14.33 8.41
C ALA A 28 14.00 -15.10 7.41
N VAL A 29 13.45 -15.44 6.23
CA VAL A 29 14.20 -16.10 5.14
C VAL A 29 15.36 -15.22 4.66
N ARG A 30 15.10 -13.93 4.44
CA ARG A 30 16.13 -12.95 4.07
C ARG A 30 17.18 -12.79 5.15
N GLU A 31 16.77 -12.70 6.43
CA GLU A 31 17.69 -12.57 7.57
C GLU A 31 18.59 -13.79 7.74
N ALA A 32 18.10 -14.98 7.40
CA ALA A 32 18.87 -16.22 7.37
C ALA A 32 19.76 -16.39 6.13
N GLY A 33 19.75 -15.44 5.19
CA GLY A 33 20.60 -15.45 3.99
C GLY A 33 20.18 -16.46 2.91
N MET A 34 18.94 -16.95 2.96
CA MET A 34 18.39 -17.84 1.94
C MET A 34 17.84 -17.02 0.77
N PRO A 35 18.18 -17.30 -0.50
CA PRO A 35 17.70 -16.53 -1.64
C PRO A 35 16.35 -17.00 -2.20
N ALA A 36 15.86 -18.15 -1.73
CA ALA A 36 14.56 -18.71 -2.11
C ALA A 36 13.90 -19.40 -0.90
N CYS A 37 12.60 -19.62 -0.97
CA CYS A 37 11.85 -20.42 0.00
C CYS A 37 10.57 -20.95 -0.65
N ALA A 38 10.18 -22.18 -0.32
CA ALA A 38 8.89 -22.73 -0.71
C ALA A 38 7.81 -22.52 0.35
N VAL A 39 6.58 -22.30 -0.10
CA VAL A 39 5.37 -22.45 0.71
C VAL A 39 4.59 -23.63 0.14
N THR A 40 4.29 -24.59 1.01
CA THR A 40 3.63 -25.86 0.68
C THR A 40 2.48 -26.11 1.65
N ASP A 41 1.53 -25.18 1.70
CA ASP A 41 0.39 -25.28 2.62
C ASP A 41 -0.43 -26.57 2.38
N GLN A 42 -1.08 -27.08 3.43
CA GLN A 42 -1.81 -28.35 3.34
C GLN A 42 -3.03 -28.25 2.43
N ASN A 43 -2.99 -28.99 1.31
CA ASN A 43 -4.02 -29.15 0.29
C ASN A 43 -4.55 -27.85 -0.34
N ASN A 44 -3.89 -26.71 -0.16
CA ASN A 44 -4.38 -25.42 -0.63
C ASN A 44 -3.27 -24.51 -1.15
N LEU A 45 -3.67 -23.44 -1.84
CA LEU A 45 -2.80 -22.39 -2.35
C LEU A 45 -3.31 -21.00 -1.88
N PHE A 46 -3.97 -20.93 -0.72
CA PHE A 46 -4.56 -19.69 -0.19
C PHE A 46 -3.53 -18.57 -0.04
N ALA A 47 -2.30 -18.91 0.36
CA ALA A 47 -1.21 -17.97 0.61
C ALA A 47 -0.50 -17.48 -0.66
N LEU A 48 -0.73 -18.11 -1.82
CA LEU A 48 0.16 -18.03 -2.98
C LEU A 48 0.48 -16.60 -3.41
N VAL A 49 -0.53 -15.78 -3.68
CA VAL A 49 -0.34 -14.41 -4.19
C VAL A 49 0.28 -13.50 -3.12
N LYS A 50 -0.14 -13.65 -1.86
CA LYS A 50 0.43 -12.92 -0.71
C LYS A 50 1.91 -13.25 -0.52
N PHE A 51 2.25 -14.53 -0.55
CA PHE A 51 3.62 -15.01 -0.42
C PHE A 51 4.48 -14.55 -1.59
N TYR A 52 4.00 -14.70 -2.82
CA TYR A 52 4.70 -14.27 -4.02
C TYR A 52 5.10 -12.79 -3.94
N ARG A 53 4.14 -11.92 -3.60
CA ARG A 53 4.39 -10.47 -3.41
C ARG A 53 5.34 -10.17 -2.25
N ALA A 54 5.17 -10.85 -1.11
CA ALA A 54 5.99 -10.63 0.07
C ALA A 54 7.45 -11.05 -0.17
N ALA A 55 7.66 -12.24 -0.73
CA ALA A 55 8.97 -12.77 -1.08
C ALA A 55 9.69 -11.84 -2.07
N GLN A 56 9.03 -11.45 -3.16
CA GLN A 56 9.59 -10.50 -4.13
C GLN A 56 9.98 -9.16 -3.48
N SER A 57 9.16 -8.63 -2.58
CA SER A 57 9.45 -7.37 -1.89
C SER A 57 10.67 -7.42 -0.97
N GLU A 58 11.07 -8.62 -0.54
CA GLU A 58 12.24 -8.88 0.29
C GLU A 58 13.44 -9.39 -0.52
N GLY A 59 13.33 -9.48 -1.86
CA GLY A 59 14.37 -10.00 -2.75
C GLY A 59 14.53 -11.52 -2.71
N ILE A 60 13.51 -12.24 -2.22
CA ILE A 60 13.49 -13.70 -2.12
C ILE A 60 12.72 -14.27 -3.31
N LYS A 61 13.27 -15.31 -3.93
CA LYS A 61 12.59 -16.07 -4.98
C LYS A 61 11.49 -16.96 -4.36
N PRO A 62 10.20 -16.73 -4.68
CA PRO A 62 9.13 -17.59 -4.18
C PRO A 62 9.12 -18.92 -4.93
N ILE A 63 9.02 -20.03 -4.20
CA ILE A 63 8.71 -21.35 -4.73
C ILE A 63 7.30 -21.70 -4.29
N ILE A 64 6.42 -22.00 -5.24
CA ILE A 64 5.03 -22.34 -4.95
C ILE A 64 4.90 -23.86 -4.92
N GLY A 65 4.26 -24.38 -3.89
CA GLY A 65 3.92 -25.78 -3.81
C GLY A 65 2.73 -26.03 -2.91
N VAL A 66 2.45 -27.31 -2.65
CA VAL A 66 1.35 -27.77 -1.80
C VAL A 66 1.76 -29.09 -1.18
N ASP A 67 1.46 -29.28 0.10
CA ASP A 67 1.50 -30.58 0.74
C ASP A 67 0.13 -31.24 0.56
N VAL A 68 0.06 -32.31 -0.22
CA VAL A 68 -1.20 -32.99 -0.54
C VAL A 68 -1.32 -34.31 0.20
N ARG A 69 -2.56 -34.65 0.54
CA ARG A 69 -2.90 -35.99 1.04
C ARG A 69 -3.36 -36.86 -0.12
N ILE A 70 -2.77 -38.03 -0.26
CA ILE A 70 -3.16 -39.05 -1.23
C ILE A 70 -4.02 -40.09 -0.52
N HIS A 71 -5.19 -40.41 -1.09
CA HIS A 71 -6.03 -41.50 -0.62
C HIS A 71 -6.81 -42.12 -1.79
N ASP A 72 -6.54 -43.40 -2.06
CA ASP A 72 -7.14 -44.15 -3.17
C ASP A 72 -8.38 -44.98 -2.74
N GLY A 73 -8.85 -44.83 -1.49
CA GLY A 73 -10.10 -45.40 -0.97
C GLY A 73 -9.95 -46.66 -0.12
N THR A 74 -8.86 -47.43 -0.27
CA THR A 74 -8.62 -48.68 0.48
C THR A 74 -7.51 -48.59 1.51
N ASP A 75 -6.53 -47.70 1.27
CA ASP A 75 -5.31 -47.58 2.07
C ASP A 75 -5.37 -46.36 3.00
N SER A 76 -4.55 -46.35 4.05
CA SER A 76 -4.34 -45.16 4.88
C SER A 76 -3.90 -43.97 4.02
N ALA A 77 -4.35 -42.77 4.37
CA ALA A 77 -3.91 -41.57 3.68
C ALA A 77 -2.40 -41.33 3.87
N THR A 78 -1.73 -40.94 2.80
CA THR A 78 -0.28 -40.66 2.77
C THR A 78 -0.03 -39.24 2.30
N ARG A 79 1.18 -38.71 2.54
CA ARG A 79 1.56 -37.35 2.11
C ARG A 79 2.43 -37.37 0.86
N LEU A 80 2.33 -36.30 0.07
CA LEU A 80 3.20 -36.01 -1.06
C LEU A 80 3.34 -34.49 -1.16
N VAL A 81 4.55 -33.98 -1.37
CA VAL A 81 4.77 -32.55 -1.60
C VAL A 81 4.91 -32.30 -3.09
N LEU A 82 4.14 -31.36 -3.65
CA LEU A 82 4.23 -30.96 -5.05
C LEU A 82 4.75 -29.52 -5.15
N LEU A 83 5.81 -29.32 -5.93
CA LEU A 83 6.42 -28.02 -6.20
C LEU A 83 6.21 -27.62 -7.66
N CYS A 84 5.87 -26.35 -7.87
CA CYS A 84 5.63 -25.77 -9.18
C CYS A 84 6.93 -25.36 -9.85
N GLN A 85 7.26 -26.02 -10.97
CA GLN A 85 8.47 -25.74 -11.74
C GLN A 85 8.31 -24.56 -12.70
N ASN A 86 7.13 -24.38 -13.30
CA ASN A 86 6.85 -23.40 -14.35
C ASN A 86 5.33 -23.19 -14.52
N ASP A 87 4.91 -22.39 -15.51
CA ASP A 87 3.49 -22.07 -15.76
C ASP A 87 2.62 -23.31 -16.05
N THR A 88 3.15 -24.31 -16.78
CA THR A 88 2.44 -25.58 -17.00
C THR A 88 2.20 -26.30 -15.67
N GLY A 89 3.24 -26.33 -14.82
CA GLY A 89 3.14 -26.84 -13.46
C GLY A 89 2.09 -26.11 -12.63
N TYR A 90 2.05 -24.78 -12.71
CA TYR A 90 1.07 -23.97 -11.98
C TYR A 90 -0.37 -24.33 -12.38
N ARG A 91 -0.65 -24.48 -13.67
CA ARG A 91 -1.98 -24.90 -14.16
C ARG A 91 -2.34 -26.31 -13.68
N ASN A 92 -1.39 -27.24 -13.74
CA ASN A 92 -1.58 -28.60 -13.26
C ASN A 92 -1.86 -28.63 -11.74
N LEU A 93 -1.05 -27.90 -10.95
CA LEU A 93 -1.21 -27.77 -9.51
C LEU A 93 -2.58 -27.21 -9.15
N THR A 94 -2.97 -26.12 -9.81
CA THR A 94 -4.25 -25.43 -9.59
C THR A 94 -5.42 -26.36 -9.88
N ARG A 95 -5.38 -27.13 -10.96
CA ARG A 95 -6.42 -28.12 -11.32
C ARG A 95 -6.48 -29.29 -10.34
N LEU A 96 -5.33 -29.83 -9.93
CA LEU A 96 -5.25 -30.91 -8.96
C LEU A 96 -5.83 -30.48 -7.61
N VAL A 97 -5.36 -29.36 -7.06
CA VAL A 97 -5.86 -28.78 -5.80
C VAL A 97 -7.36 -28.48 -5.88
N SER A 98 -7.85 -27.95 -7.00
CA SER A 98 -9.30 -27.74 -7.19
C SER A 98 -10.07 -29.05 -7.21
N ARG A 99 -9.48 -30.12 -7.77
CA ARG A 99 -10.09 -31.44 -7.84
C ARG A 99 -10.16 -32.14 -6.48
N SER A 100 -9.21 -31.92 -5.58
CA SER A 100 -9.25 -32.48 -4.22
C SER A 100 -10.44 -31.93 -3.43
N TYR A 101 -10.71 -30.62 -3.53
CA TYR A 101 -11.91 -30.02 -2.93
C TYR A 101 -13.21 -30.42 -3.65
N THR A 102 -13.24 -30.42 -4.98
CA THR A 102 -14.52 -30.67 -5.69
C THR A 102 -14.93 -32.14 -5.76
N LYS A 103 -13.98 -33.08 -5.69
CA LYS A 103 -14.25 -34.53 -5.91
C LYS A 103 -13.58 -35.47 -4.92
N GLY A 104 -12.69 -34.97 -4.06
CA GLY A 104 -11.80 -35.77 -3.23
C GLY A 104 -12.04 -35.66 -1.73
N GLN A 105 -13.09 -34.95 -1.30
CA GLN A 105 -13.34 -34.73 0.13
C GLN A 105 -13.87 -35.98 0.82
N ILE A 106 -13.28 -36.30 1.99
CA ILE A 106 -13.77 -37.31 2.93
C ILE A 106 -13.73 -36.67 4.32
N ASN A 107 -14.88 -36.58 5.00
CA ASN A 107 -15.01 -35.89 6.30
C ASN A 107 -14.41 -34.47 6.29
N ALA A 108 -14.73 -33.70 5.25
CA ALA A 108 -14.28 -32.34 4.94
C ALA A 108 -12.77 -32.18 4.73
N ILE A 109 -12.02 -33.29 4.64
CA ILE A 109 -10.60 -33.27 4.32
C ILE A 109 -10.44 -33.56 2.82
N PRO A 110 -9.80 -32.66 2.06
CA PRO A 110 -9.53 -32.88 0.63
C PRO A 110 -8.40 -33.88 0.43
N TYR A 111 -8.64 -34.88 -0.43
CA TYR A 111 -7.63 -35.86 -0.86
C TYR A 111 -7.45 -35.84 -2.38
N LEU A 112 -6.24 -36.08 -2.83
CA LEU A 112 -5.96 -36.46 -4.21
C LEU A 112 -5.99 -37.98 -4.35
N ARG A 113 -6.38 -38.46 -5.53
CA ARG A 113 -6.20 -39.85 -5.94
C ARG A 113 -4.98 -39.94 -6.82
N ARG A 114 -4.16 -40.98 -6.67
CA ARG A 114 -2.94 -41.18 -7.47
C ARG A 114 -3.24 -41.18 -8.97
N ALA A 115 -4.35 -41.79 -9.35
CA ALA A 115 -4.82 -41.84 -10.74
C ALA A 115 -5.05 -40.45 -11.37
N TRP A 116 -5.28 -39.40 -10.58
CA TRP A 116 -5.48 -38.04 -11.10
C TRP A 116 -4.18 -37.35 -11.52
N LEU A 117 -3.02 -37.86 -11.09
CA LEU A 117 -1.72 -37.31 -11.44
C LEU A 117 -1.28 -37.74 -12.85
N SER A 118 -1.81 -38.85 -13.36
CA SER A 118 -1.52 -39.30 -14.72
C SER A 118 -1.95 -38.25 -15.76
N GLY A 119 -0.99 -37.76 -16.56
CA GLY A 119 -1.21 -36.67 -17.51
C GLY A 119 -1.25 -35.26 -16.91
N ALA A 120 -1.07 -35.12 -15.60
CA ALA A 120 -1.10 -33.84 -14.88
C ALA A 120 0.18 -33.55 -14.07
N THR A 121 1.29 -34.24 -14.37
CA THR A 121 2.56 -34.07 -13.65
C THR A 121 3.55 -33.13 -14.35
N GLU A 122 3.32 -32.73 -15.61
CA GLU A 122 4.24 -31.86 -16.33
C GLU A 122 4.44 -30.53 -15.58
N GLY A 123 5.69 -30.06 -15.50
CA GLY A 123 6.04 -28.84 -14.77
C GLY A 123 5.92 -28.95 -13.24
N LEU A 124 5.69 -30.14 -12.68
CA LEU A 124 5.71 -30.39 -11.24
C LEU A 124 6.95 -31.21 -10.82
N ILE A 125 7.44 -30.93 -9.62
CA ILE A 125 8.43 -31.72 -8.89
C ILE A 125 7.74 -32.31 -7.65
N ALA A 126 8.01 -33.57 -7.33
CA ALA A 126 7.39 -34.28 -6.23
C ALA A 126 8.43 -34.70 -5.18
N LEU A 127 8.14 -34.46 -3.90
CA LEU A 127 8.90 -34.97 -2.76
C LEU A 127 8.06 -36.04 -2.06
N SER A 128 8.70 -37.12 -1.64
CA SER A 128 8.01 -38.34 -1.19
C SER A 128 7.10 -38.20 0.04
N GLY A 129 7.16 -37.10 0.81
CA GLY A 129 6.42 -36.95 2.07
C GLY A 129 7.10 -37.59 3.28
N GLY A 130 8.36 -38.01 3.14
CA GLY A 130 9.15 -38.61 4.20
C GLY A 130 8.54 -39.91 4.74
N ARG A 131 8.62 -40.11 6.06
CA ARG A 131 7.98 -41.24 6.76
C ARG A 131 6.46 -41.28 6.63
N GLU A 132 5.81 -40.17 6.26
CA GLU A 132 4.35 -40.07 6.12
C GLU A 132 3.88 -40.33 4.68
N GLY A 133 4.82 -40.44 3.73
CA GLY A 133 4.58 -40.91 2.37
C GLY A 133 4.33 -42.41 2.29
N ASP A 134 3.78 -42.86 1.17
CA ASP A 134 3.49 -44.29 0.96
C ASP A 134 4.76 -45.14 0.90
N ILE A 135 5.85 -44.62 0.31
CA ILE A 135 7.17 -45.27 0.33
C ILE A 135 7.68 -45.36 1.78
N GLY A 136 7.62 -44.27 2.54
CA GLY A 136 8.12 -44.24 3.91
C GLY A 136 7.35 -45.18 4.84
N GLN A 137 6.02 -45.22 4.73
CA GLN A 137 5.19 -46.17 5.46
C GLN A 137 5.54 -47.62 5.09
N ALA A 138 5.78 -47.93 3.82
CA ALA A 138 6.17 -49.28 3.39
C ALA A 138 7.59 -49.67 3.85
N LEU A 139 8.54 -48.73 3.92
CA LEU A 139 9.89 -48.99 4.45
C LEU A 139 9.88 -49.27 5.95
N LEU A 140 9.03 -48.59 6.71
CA LEU A 140 8.88 -48.80 8.15
C LEU A 140 8.06 -50.04 8.49
N ALA A 141 7.26 -50.56 7.55
CA ALA A 141 6.49 -51.78 7.74
C ALA A 141 7.37 -53.03 7.55
N ALA A 142 7.37 -53.92 8.54
CA ALA A 142 8.18 -55.13 8.52
C ALA A 142 7.88 -56.01 7.28
N GLY A 143 8.93 -56.32 6.51
CA GLY A 143 8.87 -57.21 5.35
C GLY A 143 8.27 -56.61 4.08
N GLN A 144 8.06 -55.29 4.01
CA GLN A 144 7.41 -54.63 2.87
C GLN A 144 8.36 -53.83 1.96
N THR A 145 9.68 -54.09 1.99
CA THR A 145 10.67 -53.41 1.15
C THR A 145 10.36 -53.51 -0.35
N HIS A 146 9.84 -54.65 -0.82
CA HIS A 146 9.40 -54.80 -2.22
C HIS A 146 8.26 -53.83 -2.58
N LEU A 147 7.32 -53.59 -1.65
CA LEU A 147 6.25 -52.63 -1.86
C LEU A 147 6.81 -51.21 -1.96
N ALA A 148 7.75 -50.84 -1.09
CA ALA A 148 8.42 -49.53 -1.17
C ALA A 148 9.10 -49.32 -2.53
N ARG A 149 9.79 -50.33 -3.05
CA ARG A 149 10.40 -50.29 -4.39
C ARG A 149 9.35 -50.12 -5.50
N GLN A 150 8.27 -50.89 -5.44
CA GLN A 150 7.17 -50.77 -6.40
C GLN A 150 6.57 -49.35 -6.39
N ARG A 151 6.32 -48.78 -5.21
CA ARG A 151 5.79 -47.41 -5.07
C ARG A 151 6.75 -46.36 -5.60
N LEU A 152 8.05 -46.52 -5.35
CA LEU A 152 9.08 -45.66 -5.93
C LEU A 152 9.06 -45.69 -7.45
N ASP A 153 8.98 -46.89 -8.05
CA ASP A 153 8.96 -47.04 -9.51
C ASP A 153 7.69 -46.40 -10.11
N GLU A 154 6.54 -46.56 -9.46
CA GLU A 154 5.28 -45.89 -9.84
C GLU A 154 5.39 -44.36 -9.80
N TRP A 155 5.97 -43.79 -8.74
CA TRP A 155 6.16 -42.35 -8.62
C TRP A 155 7.20 -41.80 -9.60
N ASN A 156 8.31 -42.50 -9.79
CA ASN A 156 9.33 -42.11 -10.74
C ASN A 156 8.82 -42.16 -12.19
N ALA A 157 7.92 -43.10 -12.51
CA ALA A 157 7.25 -43.13 -13.81
C ALA A 157 6.35 -41.90 -14.03
N LEU A 158 5.67 -41.41 -12.99
CA LEU A 158 4.85 -40.19 -13.05
C LEU A 158 5.68 -38.91 -13.08
N PHE A 159 6.81 -38.88 -12.38
CA PHE A 159 7.69 -37.72 -12.23
C PHE A 159 9.14 -38.04 -12.66
N PRO A 160 9.39 -38.40 -13.93
CA PRO A 160 10.72 -38.79 -14.37
C PRO A 160 11.71 -37.65 -14.16
N LYS A 161 12.81 -37.93 -13.44
CA LYS A 161 13.86 -36.95 -13.06
C LYS A 161 13.33 -35.76 -12.22
N ARG A 162 12.15 -35.91 -11.62
CA ARG A 162 11.41 -34.89 -10.87
C ARG A 162 10.81 -35.44 -9.58
N PHE A 163 11.16 -36.67 -9.21
CA PHE A 163 10.81 -37.29 -7.93
C PHE A 163 12.04 -37.32 -7.02
N TYR A 164 11.86 -36.98 -5.75
CA TYR A 164 12.90 -36.97 -4.74
C TYR A 164 12.44 -37.69 -3.46
N LEU A 165 13.33 -38.50 -2.89
CA LEU A 165 13.14 -39.07 -1.57
C LEU A 165 13.43 -37.99 -0.52
N GLU A 166 12.43 -37.65 0.28
CA GLU A 166 12.47 -36.55 1.24
C GLU A 166 12.99 -37.05 2.58
N LEU A 167 13.98 -36.36 3.16
CA LEU A 167 14.61 -36.69 4.43
C LEU A 167 14.37 -35.55 5.44
N GLN A 168 13.92 -35.91 6.64
CA GLN A 168 13.54 -34.96 7.70
C GLN A 168 14.13 -35.41 9.04
N ARG A 169 14.89 -34.52 9.72
CA ARG A 169 15.46 -34.77 11.05
C ARG A 169 14.92 -33.77 12.06
N THR A 170 13.72 -34.02 12.55
CA THR A 170 13.02 -33.18 13.54
C THR A 170 12.89 -33.85 14.90
N GLY A 171 13.48 -35.04 15.08
CA GLY A 171 13.45 -35.79 16.33
C GLY A 171 12.09 -36.47 16.58
N ARG A 172 11.29 -36.68 15.54
CA ARG A 172 10.04 -37.45 15.65
C ARG A 172 10.35 -38.96 15.57
N PRO A 173 9.48 -39.81 16.14
CA PRO A 173 9.68 -41.26 16.10
C PRO A 173 9.87 -41.80 14.69
N SER A 174 10.77 -42.78 14.54
CA SER A 174 11.06 -43.50 13.29
C SER A 174 11.58 -42.67 12.12
N GLU A 175 11.98 -41.40 12.33
CA GLU A 175 12.61 -40.60 11.27
C GLU A 175 13.97 -41.19 10.84
N GLU A 176 14.84 -41.56 11.78
CA GLU A 176 16.18 -42.05 11.45
C GLU A 176 16.14 -43.46 10.83
N ASP A 177 15.24 -44.34 11.32
CA ASP A 177 14.99 -45.65 10.71
C ASP A 177 14.55 -45.51 9.24
N TYR A 178 13.64 -44.57 8.98
CA TYR A 178 13.22 -44.24 7.62
C TYR A 178 14.35 -43.66 6.78
N ILE A 179 15.15 -42.72 7.33
CA ILE A 179 16.26 -42.09 6.60
C ILE A 179 17.27 -43.14 6.14
N HIS A 180 17.67 -44.06 7.02
CA HIS A 180 18.59 -45.14 6.67
C HIS A 180 18.04 -46.00 5.52
N ALA A 181 16.79 -46.45 5.64
CA ALA A 181 16.15 -47.28 4.61
C ALA A 181 15.93 -46.53 3.29
N ALA A 182 15.60 -45.23 3.35
CA ALA A 182 15.39 -44.39 2.17
C ALA A 182 16.71 -44.10 1.44
N VAL A 183 17.82 -43.92 2.18
CA VAL A 183 19.16 -43.74 1.60
C VAL A 183 19.65 -45.03 0.93
N GLU A 184 19.43 -46.19 1.54
CA GLU A 184 19.71 -47.49 0.91
C GLU A 184 18.93 -47.64 -0.40
N LEU A 185 17.62 -47.38 -0.38
CA LEU A 185 16.78 -47.42 -1.57
C LEU A 185 17.23 -46.41 -2.64
N ALA A 186 17.66 -45.21 -2.24
CA ALA A 186 18.20 -44.19 -3.15
C ALA A 186 19.49 -44.68 -3.85
N LEU A 187 20.41 -45.29 -3.10
CA LEU A 187 21.65 -45.86 -3.64
C LEU A 187 21.39 -47.01 -4.63
N GLU A 188 20.41 -47.87 -4.34
CA GLU A 188 20.03 -48.99 -5.21
C GLU A 188 19.35 -48.55 -6.51
N THR A 189 18.63 -47.43 -6.49
CA THR A 189 17.74 -47.00 -7.59
C THR A 189 18.31 -45.84 -8.40
N GLY A 190 19.23 -45.07 -7.82
CA GLY A 190 19.70 -43.80 -8.36
C GLY A 190 18.70 -42.65 -8.24
N ILE A 191 17.64 -42.78 -7.42
CA ILE A 191 16.71 -41.68 -7.16
C ILE A 191 17.34 -40.70 -6.15
N PRO A 192 17.33 -39.38 -6.44
CA PRO A 192 17.96 -38.40 -5.57
C PRO A 192 17.20 -38.21 -4.24
N VAL A 193 17.95 -37.86 -3.20
CA VAL A 193 17.42 -37.47 -1.88
C VAL A 193 17.39 -35.96 -1.70
N VAL A 194 16.50 -35.44 -0.86
CA VAL A 194 16.42 -34.01 -0.53
C VAL A 194 16.09 -33.80 0.94
N ALA A 195 16.78 -32.85 1.58
CA ALA A 195 16.55 -32.50 2.98
C ALA A 195 15.46 -31.44 3.11
N THR A 196 14.53 -31.64 4.06
CA THR A 196 13.53 -30.64 4.46
C THR A 196 13.40 -30.62 5.99
N ASN A 197 12.61 -29.67 6.52
CA ASN A 197 12.42 -29.54 7.98
C ASN A 197 10.94 -29.42 8.40
N ASP A 198 9.98 -29.69 7.49
CA ASP A 198 8.53 -29.72 7.76
C ASP A 198 8.06 -28.53 8.63
N VAL A 199 8.40 -27.31 8.18
CA VAL A 199 8.43 -26.12 9.04
C VAL A 199 7.03 -25.59 9.32
N CYS A 200 6.67 -25.44 10.60
CA CYS A 200 5.33 -24.98 11.03
C CYS A 200 5.36 -23.70 11.91
N PHE A 201 6.54 -23.28 12.36
CA PHE A 201 6.74 -22.06 13.14
C PHE A 201 8.13 -21.44 12.89
N LEU A 202 8.36 -20.19 13.31
CA LEU A 202 9.61 -19.48 12.95
C LEU A 202 10.74 -19.76 13.93
N LYS A 203 10.45 -19.90 15.22
CA LYS A 203 11.47 -20.08 16.28
C LYS A 203 11.14 -21.25 17.20
N PRO A 204 12.14 -21.85 17.87
CA PRO A 204 11.90 -22.93 18.84
C PRO A 204 10.86 -22.59 19.92
N ASP A 205 10.88 -21.35 20.42
CA ASP A 205 9.97 -20.85 21.46
C ASP A 205 8.49 -20.78 21.00
N ASP A 206 8.23 -20.86 19.69
CA ASP A 206 6.89 -20.83 19.11
C ASP A 206 6.19 -22.21 19.15
N PHE A 207 6.88 -23.27 19.61
CA PHE A 207 6.32 -24.63 19.64
C PHE A 207 5.10 -24.77 20.57
N GLU A 208 5.15 -24.19 21.78
CA GLU A 208 4.01 -24.26 22.72
C GLU A 208 2.76 -23.53 22.17
N PRO A 209 2.86 -22.28 21.64
CA PRO A 209 1.77 -21.67 20.90
C PRO A 209 1.25 -22.50 19.71
N HIS A 210 2.14 -23.20 19.01
CA HIS A 210 1.77 -24.05 17.88
C HIS A 210 0.94 -25.25 18.36
N GLU A 211 1.34 -25.92 19.42
CA GLU A 211 0.56 -27.01 20.01
C GLU A 211 -0.82 -26.54 20.49
N VAL A 212 -0.94 -25.32 21.01
CA VAL A 212 -2.24 -24.70 21.31
C VAL A 212 -3.05 -24.48 20.05
N ARG A 213 -2.46 -23.97 18.96
CA ARG A 213 -3.14 -23.78 17.66
C ARG A 213 -3.72 -25.09 17.11
N VAL A 214 -2.92 -26.16 17.13
CA VAL A 214 -3.35 -27.51 16.71
C VAL A 214 -4.49 -28.01 17.59
N CYS A 215 -4.38 -27.90 18.92
CA CYS A 215 -5.45 -28.31 19.83
C CYS A 215 -6.75 -27.50 19.66
N ILE A 216 -6.64 -26.22 19.26
CA ILE A 216 -7.81 -25.40 18.93
C ILE A 216 -8.54 -26.00 17.73
N TYR A 217 -7.81 -26.37 16.68
CA TYR A 217 -8.35 -26.99 15.47
C TYR A 217 -8.95 -28.38 15.75
N ASP A 218 -8.20 -29.25 16.42
CA ASP A 218 -8.62 -30.63 16.73
C ASP A 218 -9.73 -30.73 17.80
N GLY A 219 -10.07 -29.61 18.45
CA GLY A 219 -11.03 -29.59 19.54
C GLY A 219 -10.52 -30.32 20.80
N LYS A 220 -9.21 -30.44 21.00
CA LYS A 220 -8.58 -31.13 22.13
C LYS A 220 -8.11 -30.16 23.22
N ILE A 221 -7.83 -30.70 24.40
CA ILE A 221 -7.25 -29.97 25.54
C ILE A 221 -5.74 -30.22 25.55
N LEU A 222 -4.93 -29.18 25.79
CA LEU A 222 -3.47 -29.27 25.73
C LEU A 222 -2.89 -30.31 26.71
N ALA A 223 -3.47 -30.37 27.91
CA ALA A 223 -3.07 -31.28 28.99
C ALA A 223 -3.54 -32.74 28.80
N ASP A 224 -4.36 -33.05 27.79
CA ASP A 224 -4.79 -34.41 27.50
C ASP A 224 -3.58 -35.26 27.07
N LYS A 225 -3.27 -36.31 27.84
CA LYS A 225 -2.15 -37.23 27.55
C LYS A 225 -2.40 -38.11 26.34
N ASN A 226 -3.66 -38.32 25.96
CA ASN A 226 -4.04 -39.16 24.82
C ASN A 226 -4.18 -38.35 23.53
N ARG A 227 -3.95 -37.03 23.55
CA ARG A 227 -4.00 -36.22 22.34
C ARG A 227 -2.89 -36.65 21.36
N PRO A 228 -3.16 -36.70 20.06
CA PRO A 228 -2.11 -36.89 19.07
C PRO A 228 -1.04 -35.79 19.18
N ARG A 229 0.23 -36.19 19.03
CA ARG A 229 1.39 -35.28 18.98
C ARG A 229 2.13 -35.54 17.69
N HIS A 230 1.69 -34.88 16.63
CA HIS A 230 2.25 -35.03 15.29
C HIS A 230 3.52 -34.20 15.08
N HIS A 231 3.75 -33.21 15.95
CA HIS A 231 4.80 -32.21 15.78
C HIS A 231 5.88 -32.29 16.86
N SER A 232 7.06 -31.75 16.54
CA SER A 232 8.17 -31.58 17.49
C SER A 232 8.62 -30.12 17.55
N SER A 233 9.36 -29.75 18.61
CA SER A 233 9.94 -28.42 18.75
C SER A 233 11.03 -28.09 17.73
N GLN A 234 11.45 -29.04 16.89
CA GLN A 234 12.49 -28.85 15.88
C GLN A 234 11.94 -28.44 14.51
N GLN A 235 10.62 -28.35 14.34
CA GLN A 235 9.93 -27.90 13.11
C GLN A 235 9.89 -26.37 12.96
N TYR A 236 10.93 -25.69 13.44
CA TYR A 236 11.10 -24.24 13.23
C TYR A 236 11.86 -23.94 11.93
N LEU A 237 11.90 -22.68 11.53
CA LEU A 237 12.67 -22.21 10.37
C LEU A 237 14.18 -22.23 10.67
N ARG A 238 14.80 -23.41 10.59
CA ARG A 238 16.26 -23.58 10.72
C ARG A 238 17.03 -22.76 9.70
N THR A 239 18.17 -22.26 10.12
CA THR A 239 19.14 -21.54 9.29
C THR A 239 19.97 -22.51 8.43
N PRO A 240 20.53 -22.05 7.30
CA PRO A 240 21.41 -22.90 6.47
C PRO A 240 22.58 -23.56 7.22
N PRO A 241 23.25 -22.92 8.20
CA PRO A 241 24.27 -23.57 9.02
C PRO A 241 23.72 -24.72 9.89
N GLU A 242 22.57 -24.54 10.54
CA GLU A 242 21.95 -25.60 11.36
C GLU A 242 21.58 -26.82 10.49
N MET A 243 21.03 -26.59 9.31
CA MET A 243 20.71 -27.68 8.38
C MET A 243 21.97 -28.36 7.82
N ALA A 244 23.05 -27.60 7.60
CA ALA A 244 24.32 -28.14 7.16
C ALA A 244 25.00 -29.03 8.20
N GLU A 245 24.91 -28.67 9.48
CA GLU A 245 25.37 -29.51 10.58
C GLU A 245 24.51 -30.78 10.72
N LEU A 246 23.19 -30.62 10.63
CA LEU A 246 22.22 -31.70 10.79
C LEU A 246 22.33 -32.79 9.72
N PHE A 247 22.68 -32.43 8.49
CA PHE A 247 22.82 -33.32 7.33
C PHE A 247 24.26 -33.42 6.82
N ALA A 248 25.25 -33.22 7.70
CA ALA A 248 26.67 -33.27 7.33
C ALA A 248 27.10 -34.63 6.75
N ASP A 249 26.40 -35.70 7.11
CA ASP A 249 26.56 -37.07 6.63
C ASP A 249 25.90 -37.33 5.27
N ILE A 250 24.93 -36.49 4.84
CA ILE A 250 24.24 -36.59 3.55
C ILE A 250 24.24 -35.22 2.83
N PRO A 251 25.40 -34.69 2.39
CA PRO A 251 25.49 -33.35 1.79
C PRO A 251 24.65 -33.18 0.52
N GLU A 252 24.48 -34.26 -0.26
CA GLU A 252 23.66 -34.27 -1.48
C GLU A 252 22.20 -33.87 -1.20
N ALA A 253 21.66 -34.26 -0.04
CA ALA A 253 20.30 -33.90 0.34
C ALA A 253 20.11 -32.38 0.46
N LEU A 254 21.16 -31.65 0.90
CA LEU A 254 21.17 -30.19 0.97
C LEU A 254 21.39 -29.56 -0.41
N GLU A 255 22.33 -30.10 -1.19
CA GLU A 255 22.61 -29.60 -2.56
C GLU A 255 21.36 -29.70 -3.46
N ASN A 256 20.60 -30.79 -3.35
CA ASN A 256 19.36 -30.95 -4.09
C ASN A 256 18.30 -29.90 -3.73
N THR A 257 18.31 -29.34 -2.51
CA THR A 257 17.40 -28.21 -2.18
C THR A 257 17.67 -27.00 -3.06
N TRP A 258 18.94 -26.70 -3.29
CA TRP A 258 19.40 -25.61 -4.15
C TRP A 258 19.07 -25.86 -5.62
N LEU A 259 19.33 -27.08 -6.11
CA LEU A 259 19.06 -27.46 -7.49
C LEU A 259 17.55 -27.41 -7.81
N ILE A 260 16.70 -27.89 -6.90
CA ILE A 260 15.25 -27.76 -7.04
C ILE A 260 14.83 -26.28 -7.06
N ALA A 261 15.37 -25.47 -6.14
CA ALA A 261 15.07 -24.04 -6.09
C ALA A 261 15.47 -23.31 -7.40
N GLN A 262 16.56 -23.71 -8.05
CA GLN A 262 16.95 -23.19 -9.36
C GLN A 262 15.97 -23.59 -10.47
N ARG A 263 15.43 -24.82 -10.41
CA ARG A 263 14.51 -25.36 -11.41
C ARG A 263 13.12 -24.74 -11.34
N CYS A 264 12.66 -24.28 -10.18
CA CYS A 264 11.33 -23.71 -9.99
C CYS A 264 11.27 -22.22 -10.37
N ASN A 265 10.63 -21.87 -11.48
CA ASN A 265 10.53 -20.50 -12.00
C ASN A 265 9.09 -20.24 -12.46
N LEU A 266 8.25 -19.70 -11.57
CA LEU A 266 6.89 -19.26 -11.88
C LEU A 266 6.83 -17.74 -11.98
N GLU A 267 6.32 -17.22 -13.10
CA GLU A 267 6.12 -15.79 -13.31
C GLU A 267 4.62 -15.46 -13.29
N LEU A 268 4.17 -14.76 -12.25
CA LEU A 268 2.78 -14.32 -12.16
C LEU A 268 2.64 -12.90 -12.73
N THR A 269 1.75 -12.76 -13.72
CA THR A 269 1.33 -11.44 -14.18
C THR A 269 0.32 -10.86 -13.20
N LEU A 270 0.74 -9.91 -12.38
CA LEU A 270 -0.12 -9.25 -11.40
C LEU A 270 -0.51 -7.84 -11.86
N GLY A 271 -1.76 -7.44 -11.61
CA GLY A 271 -2.28 -6.10 -11.89
C GLY A 271 -2.71 -5.83 -13.34
N LYS A 272 -2.66 -6.85 -14.20
CA LYS A 272 -3.29 -6.81 -15.53
C LYS A 272 -4.69 -7.40 -15.43
N ASN A 273 -5.71 -6.66 -15.85
CA ASN A 273 -7.08 -7.13 -15.82
C ASN A 273 -7.39 -8.04 -17.01
N PHE A 274 -8.19 -9.08 -16.76
CA PHE A 274 -8.72 -10.02 -17.72
C PHE A 274 -10.25 -9.92 -17.67
N LEU A 275 -10.81 -9.22 -18.65
CA LEU A 275 -12.25 -9.05 -18.78
C LEU A 275 -12.87 -10.30 -19.41
N PRO A 276 -14.02 -10.76 -18.91
CA PRO A 276 -14.77 -11.83 -19.56
C PRO A 276 -15.42 -11.36 -20.87
N ASP A 277 -15.60 -12.30 -21.80
CA ASP A 277 -16.23 -12.04 -23.08
C ASP A 277 -17.76 -12.00 -22.94
N PHE A 278 -18.41 -11.04 -23.60
CA PHE A 278 -19.86 -10.97 -23.70
C PHE A 278 -20.32 -11.56 -25.04
N PRO A 279 -21.35 -12.43 -25.07
CA PRO A 279 -21.86 -12.98 -26.32
C PRO A 279 -22.47 -11.88 -27.20
N ILE A 280 -21.96 -11.73 -28.43
CA ILE A 280 -22.45 -10.74 -29.40
C ILE A 280 -22.98 -11.42 -30.67
N PRO A 281 -23.92 -10.79 -31.40
CA PRO A 281 -24.38 -11.28 -32.70
C PRO A 281 -23.22 -11.44 -33.70
N GLU A 282 -23.28 -12.47 -34.54
CA GLU A 282 -22.27 -12.69 -35.60
C GLU A 282 -22.15 -11.47 -36.52
N GLY A 283 -20.91 -11.08 -36.82
CA GLY A 283 -20.60 -9.98 -37.73
C GLY A 283 -20.59 -8.57 -37.10
N GLN A 284 -20.81 -8.44 -35.79
CA GLN A 284 -20.64 -7.18 -35.06
C GLN A 284 -19.43 -7.23 -34.12
N THR A 285 -18.89 -6.06 -33.79
CA THR A 285 -17.93 -5.90 -32.69
C THR A 285 -18.65 -5.60 -31.36
N VAL A 286 -17.99 -5.87 -30.23
CA VAL A 286 -18.54 -5.54 -28.89
C VAL A 286 -18.85 -4.05 -28.77
N GLU A 287 -18.02 -3.19 -29.37
CA GLU A 287 -18.18 -1.73 -29.34
C GLU A 287 -19.42 -1.28 -30.10
N GLU A 288 -19.66 -1.82 -31.30
CA GLU A 288 -20.84 -1.51 -32.12
C GLU A 288 -22.12 -1.93 -31.40
N TYR A 289 -22.15 -3.16 -30.90
CA TYR A 289 -23.29 -3.70 -30.17
C TYR A 289 -23.59 -2.89 -28.89
N PHE A 290 -22.54 -2.53 -28.14
CA PHE A 290 -22.64 -1.70 -26.95
C PHE A 290 -23.24 -0.31 -27.25
N ARG A 291 -22.73 0.38 -28.27
CA ARG A 291 -23.26 1.70 -28.69
C ARG A 291 -24.70 1.60 -29.15
N GLN A 292 -25.06 0.53 -29.87
CA GLN A 292 -26.44 0.29 -30.30
C GLN A 292 -27.38 0.13 -29.10
N LYS A 293 -27.02 -0.74 -28.14
CA LYS A 293 -27.83 -0.99 -26.94
C LYS A 293 -28.02 0.26 -26.09
N ALA A 294 -26.96 1.03 -25.87
CA ALA A 294 -27.04 2.27 -25.09
C ALA A 294 -27.96 3.31 -25.75
N ARG A 295 -27.91 3.46 -27.08
CA ARG A 295 -28.81 4.37 -27.83
C ARG A 295 -30.28 3.94 -27.72
N VAL A 296 -30.56 2.65 -27.94
CA VAL A 296 -31.92 2.11 -27.81
C VAL A 296 -32.46 2.32 -26.39
N GLY A 297 -31.64 2.06 -25.38
CA GLY A 297 -31.99 2.26 -23.98
C GLY A 297 -32.29 3.73 -23.65
N LEU A 298 -31.48 4.67 -24.15
CA LEU A 298 -31.73 6.10 -23.96
C LEU A 298 -33.06 6.54 -24.59
N GLU A 299 -33.39 6.04 -25.79
CA GLU A 299 -34.68 6.34 -26.43
C GLU A 299 -35.89 5.92 -25.59
N GLN A 300 -35.79 4.77 -24.92
CA GLN A 300 -36.84 4.28 -24.01
C GLN A 300 -36.96 5.18 -22.77
N ARG A 301 -35.82 5.57 -22.16
CA ARG A 301 -35.81 6.48 -21.01
C ARG A 301 -36.39 7.86 -21.36
N LEU A 302 -35.97 8.45 -22.47
CA LEU A 302 -36.47 9.75 -22.92
C LEU A 302 -37.97 9.74 -23.24
N ALA A 303 -38.49 8.65 -23.79
CA ALA A 303 -39.93 8.49 -24.05
C ALA A 303 -40.77 8.46 -22.76
N ALA A 304 -40.18 8.02 -21.65
CA ALA A 304 -40.85 8.01 -20.34
C ALA A 304 -40.71 9.34 -19.58
N LEU A 305 -39.62 10.08 -19.82
CA LEU A 305 -39.34 11.34 -19.12
C LEU A 305 -40.01 12.56 -19.77
N PHE A 306 -40.09 12.59 -21.10
CA PHE A 306 -40.51 13.77 -21.85
C PHE A 306 -41.61 13.45 -22.85
N ASP A 307 -42.51 14.41 -23.06
CA ASP A 307 -43.43 14.38 -24.17
C ASP A 307 -42.69 14.69 -25.48
N LYS A 308 -42.56 13.68 -26.35
CA LYS A 308 -41.89 13.79 -27.65
C LYS A 308 -42.56 14.79 -28.59
N THR A 309 -43.81 15.19 -28.32
CA THR A 309 -44.57 16.15 -29.13
C THR A 309 -44.35 17.60 -28.69
N SER A 310 -43.67 17.83 -27.56
CA SER A 310 -43.30 19.16 -27.07
C SER A 310 -42.32 19.85 -28.01
N GLU A 311 -42.55 21.15 -28.29
CA GLU A 311 -41.62 21.99 -29.06
C GLU A 311 -40.23 22.09 -28.40
N ASP A 312 -40.14 21.90 -27.08
CA ASP A 312 -38.89 21.99 -26.31
C ASP A 312 -38.14 20.65 -26.22
N PHE A 313 -38.70 19.55 -26.76
CA PHE A 313 -38.12 18.21 -26.66
C PHE A 313 -36.67 18.15 -27.19
N GLN A 314 -36.37 18.87 -28.27
CA GLN A 314 -35.02 18.91 -28.84
C GLN A 314 -34.00 19.56 -27.89
N ASN A 315 -34.37 20.64 -27.21
CA ASN A 315 -33.48 21.28 -26.23
C ASN A 315 -33.30 20.44 -24.97
N GLN A 316 -34.36 19.75 -24.54
CA GLN A 316 -34.33 18.83 -23.39
C GLN A 316 -33.50 17.59 -23.68
N ARG A 317 -33.53 17.09 -24.92
CA ARG A 317 -32.80 15.91 -25.38
C ARG A 317 -31.31 16.16 -25.56
N ARG A 318 -30.90 17.34 -26.05
CA ARG A 318 -29.50 17.65 -26.42
C ARG A 318 -28.47 17.30 -25.31
N PRO A 319 -28.67 17.68 -24.03
CA PRO A 319 -27.73 17.32 -22.96
C PRO A 319 -27.52 15.81 -22.78
N TYR A 320 -28.54 15.00 -23.06
CA TYR A 320 -28.47 13.54 -22.96
C TYR A 320 -27.66 12.94 -24.11
N ASP A 321 -27.91 13.39 -25.35
CA ASP A 321 -27.17 12.89 -26.51
C ASP A 321 -25.67 13.25 -26.41
N GLU A 322 -25.34 14.47 -25.97
CA GLU A 322 -23.96 14.93 -25.77
C GLU A 322 -23.24 14.12 -24.67
N ARG A 323 -23.91 13.92 -23.52
CA ARG A 323 -23.36 13.13 -22.42
C ARG A 323 -23.19 11.66 -22.81
N LEU A 324 -24.17 11.07 -23.52
CA LEU A 324 -24.11 9.68 -23.94
C LEU A 324 -22.93 9.46 -24.90
N ALA A 325 -22.73 10.35 -25.87
CA ALA A 325 -21.60 10.26 -26.80
C ALA A 325 -20.25 10.30 -26.07
N LEU A 326 -20.06 11.26 -25.16
CA LEU A 326 -18.84 11.40 -24.38
C LEU A 326 -18.56 10.16 -23.52
N GLU A 327 -19.57 9.65 -22.82
CA GLU A 327 -19.41 8.46 -21.98
C GLU A 327 -19.09 7.21 -22.81
N LEU A 328 -19.79 7.00 -23.92
CA LEU A 328 -19.55 5.85 -24.81
C LEU A 328 -18.12 5.86 -25.36
N ASP A 329 -17.61 7.04 -25.76
CA ASP A 329 -16.25 7.17 -26.28
C ASP A 329 -15.22 6.86 -25.19
N VAL A 330 -15.39 7.38 -23.97
CA VAL A 330 -14.50 7.07 -22.84
C VAL A 330 -14.52 5.58 -22.49
N ILE A 331 -15.70 4.97 -22.41
CA ILE A 331 -15.84 3.55 -22.04
C ILE A 331 -15.18 2.65 -23.09
N VAL A 332 -15.39 2.93 -24.38
CA VAL A 332 -14.77 2.20 -25.48
C VAL A 332 -13.25 2.38 -25.46
N GLN A 333 -12.76 3.61 -25.33
CA GLN A 333 -11.33 3.90 -25.28
C GLN A 333 -10.62 3.18 -24.12
N MET A 334 -11.29 3.02 -22.98
CA MET A 334 -10.74 2.32 -21.82
C MET A 334 -10.91 0.78 -21.86
N GLY A 335 -11.61 0.25 -22.86
CA GLY A 335 -11.80 -1.20 -23.04
C GLY A 335 -12.84 -1.83 -22.12
N PHE A 336 -13.82 -1.07 -21.60
CA PHE A 336 -14.88 -1.57 -20.73
C PHE A 336 -16.27 -1.87 -21.36
N PRO A 337 -16.52 -1.85 -22.69
CA PRO A 337 -17.85 -2.17 -23.25
C PRO A 337 -18.42 -3.52 -22.78
N GLY A 338 -17.60 -4.58 -22.80
CA GLY A 338 -18.03 -5.92 -22.40
C GLY A 338 -18.46 -5.99 -20.92
N TYR A 339 -17.76 -5.28 -20.04
CA TYR A 339 -18.12 -5.19 -18.62
C TYR A 339 -19.51 -4.59 -18.42
N PHE A 340 -19.82 -3.47 -19.09
CA PHE A 340 -21.14 -2.85 -18.98
C PHE A 340 -22.25 -3.76 -19.55
N LEU A 341 -21.98 -4.46 -20.66
CA LEU A 341 -22.95 -5.39 -21.24
C LEU A 341 -23.27 -6.55 -20.30
N ILE A 342 -22.25 -7.13 -19.65
CA ILE A 342 -22.44 -8.20 -18.65
C ILE A 342 -23.28 -7.69 -17.48
N VAL A 343 -22.96 -6.50 -16.95
CA VAL A 343 -23.70 -5.91 -15.84
C VAL A 343 -25.16 -5.64 -16.21
N ALA A 344 -25.39 -5.09 -17.41
CA ALA A 344 -26.74 -4.84 -17.91
C ALA A 344 -27.53 -6.15 -18.08
N ASP A 345 -26.89 -7.21 -18.57
CA ASP A 345 -27.52 -8.51 -18.85
C ASP A 345 -28.11 -9.15 -17.60
N PHE A 346 -27.32 -9.36 -16.54
CA PHE A 346 -27.84 -10.03 -15.35
C PHE A 346 -28.80 -9.15 -14.54
N ILE A 347 -28.70 -7.82 -14.62
CA ILE A 347 -29.68 -6.91 -14.02
C ILE A 347 -31.01 -7.00 -14.77
N GLN A 348 -30.97 -6.98 -16.11
CA GLN A 348 -32.16 -7.11 -16.94
C GLN A 348 -32.85 -8.45 -16.70
N TRP A 349 -32.08 -9.55 -16.69
CA TRP A 349 -32.60 -10.88 -16.36
C TRP A 349 -33.25 -10.91 -14.97
N ALA A 350 -32.62 -10.30 -13.95
CA ALA A 350 -33.19 -10.23 -12.61
C ALA A 350 -34.54 -9.47 -12.61
N LYS A 351 -34.62 -8.33 -13.29
CA LYS A 351 -35.87 -7.55 -13.44
C LYS A 351 -36.95 -8.36 -14.17
N GLU A 352 -36.62 -9.08 -15.23
CA GLU A 352 -37.56 -9.93 -16.00
C GLU A 352 -38.07 -11.15 -15.20
N ASN A 353 -37.28 -11.63 -14.23
CA ASN A 353 -37.64 -12.75 -13.36
C ASN A 353 -38.20 -12.30 -11.99
N ASP A 354 -38.64 -11.04 -11.89
CA ASP A 354 -39.25 -10.45 -10.70
C ASP A 354 -38.33 -10.55 -9.46
N ILE A 355 -37.03 -10.36 -9.67
CA ILE A 355 -36.03 -10.23 -8.61
C ILE A 355 -35.74 -8.74 -8.41
N PRO A 356 -36.09 -8.16 -7.24
CA PRO A 356 -35.83 -6.76 -6.98
C PRO A 356 -34.33 -6.42 -7.04
N VAL A 357 -34.02 -5.40 -7.83
CA VAL A 357 -32.69 -4.81 -7.96
C VAL A 357 -32.72 -3.40 -7.38
N GLY A 358 -31.67 -3.01 -6.64
CA GLY A 358 -31.53 -1.65 -6.14
C GLY A 358 -31.37 -0.63 -7.28
N PRO A 359 -31.70 0.64 -7.04
CA PRO A 359 -31.68 1.68 -8.08
C PRO A 359 -30.28 2.10 -8.57
N GLY A 360 -29.22 1.52 -7.99
CA GLY A 360 -27.81 1.81 -8.25
C GLY A 360 -27.10 2.36 -7.00
N ARG A 361 -25.91 1.83 -6.71
CA ARG A 361 -25.04 2.26 -5.60
C ARG A 361 -23.66 2.71 -6.11
N GLY A 362 -22.98 3.49 -5.29
CA GLY A 362 -21.63 3.96 -5.59
C GLY A 362 -21.61 5.04 -6.66
N SER A 363 -20.47 5.19 -7.33
CA SER A 363 -20.33 6.19 -8.39
C SER A 363 -21.01 5.79 -9.70
N GLY A 364 -21.39 4.52 -9.88
CA GLY A 364 -22.06 4.03 -11.09
C GLY A 364 -23.34 4.77 -11.47
N ALA A 365 -24.06 5.32 -10.47
CA ALA A 365 -25.24 6.17 -10.69
C ALA A 365 -24.94 7.47 -11.46
N GLY A 366 -23.68 7.90 -11.55
CA GLY A 366 -23.25 9.07 -12.33
C GLY A 366 -23.09 8.83 -13.84
N SER A 367 -23.25 7.59 -14.32
CA SER A 367 -23.16 7.25 -15.74
C SER A 367 -24.53 7.26 -16.41
N LEU A 368 -24.68 8.09 -17.44
CA LEU A 368 -25.83 8.07 -18.32
C LEU A 368 -25.90 6.79 -19.15
N VAL A 369 -24.76 6.20 -19.51
CA VAL A 369 -24.72 4.90 -20.19
C VAL A 369 -25.27 3.79 -19.28
N ALA A 370 -24.92 3.80 -17.98
CA ALA A 370 -25.50 2.85 -17.02
C ALA A 370 -27.02 3.02 -16.88
N TYR A 371 -27.51 4.27 -16.83
CA TYR A 371 -28.94 4.56 -16.80
C TYR A 371 -29.68 4.10 -18.07
N ALA A 372 -29.08 4.34 -19.24
CA ALA A 372 -29.61 3.93 -20.54
C ALA A 372 -29.68 2.40 -20.66
N LEU A 373 -28.67 1.68 -20.20
CA LEU A 373 -28.64 0.21 -20.23
C LEU A 373 -29.49 -0.46 -19.13
N GLY A 374 -30.17 0.33 -18.28
CA GLY A 374 -31.02 -0.22 -17.21
C GLY A 374 -30.25 -0.72 -15.99
N ILE A 375 -28.94 -0.48 -15.92
CA ILE A 375 -28.07 -0.82 -14.79
C ILE A 375 -28.44 0.02 -13.57
N THR A 376 -28.69 1.31 -13.78
CA THR A 376 -29.17 2.24 -12.76
C THR A 376 -30.53 2.79 -13.14
N ASP A 377 -31.30 3.22 -12.14
CA ASP A 377 -32.66 3.76 -12.33
C ASP A 377 -32.76 5.25 -11.95
N LEU A 378 -31.64 5.89 -11.61
CA LEU A 378 -31.55 7.34 -11.36
C LEU A 378 -31.02 8.08 -12.59
N ASP A 379 -31.70 9.17 -12.94
CA ASP A 379 -31.25 10.10 -13.99
C ASP A 379 -30.07 10.96 -13.50
N PRO A 380 -28.84 10.74 -14.03
CA PRO A 380 -27.66 11.45 -13.56
C PRO A 380 -27.68 12.95 -13.91
N ILE A 381 -28.39 13.36 -14.97
CA ILE A 381 -28.45 14.77 -15.37
C ILE A 381 -29.33 15.55 -14.41
N ARG A 382 -30.51 15.01 -14.06
CA ARG A 382 -31.42 15.65 -13.09
C ARG A 382 -30.79 15.88 -11.72
N TYR A 383 -29.98 14.94 -11.25
CA TYR A 383 -29.35 15.00 -9.92
C TYR A 383 -27.90 15.52 -9.93
N ASN A 384 -27.41 16.06 -11.06
CA ASN A 384 -26.05 16.57 -11.22
C ASN A 384 -24.96 15.55 -10.82
N LEU A 385 -25.18 14.27 -11.15
CA LEU A 385 -24.22 13.20 -10.88
C LEU A 385 -23.15 13.16 -11.99
N LEU A 386 -21.89 13.05 -11.57
CA LEU A 386 -20.74 13.19 -12.47
C LEU A 386 -20.22 11.83 -12.95
N PHE A 387 -20.02 11.68 -14.26
CA PHE A 387 -19.49 10.47 -14.87
C PHE A 387 -18.00 10.31 -14.55
N GLU A 388 -17.24 11.40 -14.55
CA GLU A 388 -15.80 11.39 -14.27
C GLU A 388 -15.50 10.94 -12.84
N ARG A 389 -16.48 11.01 -11.94
CA ARG A 389 -16.37 10.45 -10.60
C ARG A 389 -16.48 8.92 -10.59
N PHE A 390 -17.16 8.35 -11.57
CA PHE A 390 -17.26 6.92 -11.82
C PHE A 390 -16.07 6.41 -12.63
N LEU A 391 -15.88 6.98 -13.82
CA LEU A 391 -14.84 6.58 -14.76
C LEU A 391 -14.11 7.83 -15.26
N ASN A 392 -12.87 7.99 -14.81
CA ASN A 392 -12.04 9.14 -15.16
C ASN A 392 -11.04 8.75 -16.26
N PRO A 393 -11.10 9.33 -17.47
CA PRO A 393 -10.16 8.98 -18.55
C PRO A 393 -8.71 9.34 -18.21
N GLU A 394 -8.48 10.31 -17.31
CA GLU A 394 -7.14 10.68 -16.83
C GLU A 394 -6.59 9.69 -15.78
N ARG A 395 -7.40 8.69 -15.38
CA ARG A 395 -7.03 7.62 -14.46
C ARG A 395 -7.56 6.27 -14.96
N VAL A 396 -6.65 5.41 -15.44
CA VAL A 396 -7.01 4.02 -15.74
C VAL A 396 -7.29 3.28 -14.42
N SER A 397 -8.56 3.21 -14.03
CA SER A 397 -9.07 2.37 -12.93
C SER A 397 -10.27 1.57 -13.40
N MET A 398 -10.43 0.36 -12.86
CA MET A 398 -11.56 -0.50 -13.18
C MET A 398 -12.86 0.13 -12.66
N PRO A 399 -13.94 0.18 -13.47
CA PRO A 399 -15.26 0.56 -12.99
C PRO A 399 -15.78 -0.48 -12.00
N ASP A 400 -16.50 -0.04 -10.97
CA ASP A 400 -17.06 -0.91 -9.93
C ASP A 400 -18.54 -0.56 -9.73
N PHE A 401 -19.44 -1.43 -10.20
CA PHE A 401 -20.87 -1.35 -9.94
C PHE A 401 -21.20 -2.18 -8.69
N ASP A 402 -21.52 -1.49 -7.60
CA ASP A 402 -22.14 -2.12 -6.44
C ASP A 402 -23.62 -2.37 -6.74
N ILE A 403 -24.04 -3.64 -6.88
CA ILE A 403 -25.42 -3.97 -7.26
C ILE A 403 -26.11 -4.69 -6.11
N ASP A 404 -27.23 -4.10 -5.68
CA ASP A 404 -28.05 -4.65 -4.62
C ASP A 404 -29.14 -5.54 -5.22
N PHE A 405 -29.24 -6.78 -4.76
CA PHE A 405 -30.34 -7.70 -5.03
C PHE A 405 -31.13 -7.96 -3.74
N CYS A 406 -32.37 -8.44 -3.87
CA CYS A 406 -33.07 -8.96 -2.71
C CYS A 406 -32.31 -10.15 -2.11
N MET A 407 -32.27 -10.23 -0.77
CA MET A 407 -31.42 -11.21 -0.07
C MET A 407 -31.80 -12.66 -0.41
N GLU A 408 -33.09 -12.94 -0.62
CA GLU A 408 -33.64 -14.29 -0.76
C GLU A 408 -33.39 -14.91 -2.13
N ARG A 409 -33.41 -14.11 -3.19
CA ARG A 409 -33.31 -14.58 -4.59
C ARG A 409 -32.00 -14.20 -5.27
N ARG A 410 -31.03 -13.66 -4.52
CA ARG A 410 -29.69 -13.29 -5.06
C ARG A 410 -28.97 -14.48 -5.67
N ASP A 411 -29.09 -15.66 -5.06
CA ASP A 411 -28.38 -16.86 -5.53
C ASP A 411 -28.95 -17.36 -6.88
N GLU A 412 -30.19 -17.02 -7.23
CA GLU A 412 -30.76 -17.28 -8.57
C GLU A 412 -30.03 -16.48 -9.66
N VAL A 413 -29.67 -15.23 -9.38
CA VAL A 413 -28.90 -14.38 -10.30
C VAL A 413 -27.48 -14.92 -10.47
N ILE A 414 -26.85 -15.38 -9.39
CA ILE A 414 -25.53 -16.01 -9.44
C ILE A 414 -25.58 -17.28 -10.30
N ASN A 415 -26.63 -18.09 -10.13
CA ASN A 415 -26.84 -19.30 -10.94
C ASN A 415 -27.08 -18.97 -12.42
N TYR A 416 -27.86 -17.93 -12.74
CA TYR A 416 -28.02 -17.44 -14.11
C TYR A 416 -26.67 -17.07 -14.73
N VAL A 417 -25.87 -16.27 -14.03
CA VAL A 417 -24.54 -15.87 -14.51
C VAL A 417 -23.66 -17.12 -14.71
N ALA A 418 -23.69 -18.07 -13.79
CA ALA A 418 -22.92 -19.31 -13.92
C ALA A 418 -23.38 -20.17 -15.12
N GLU A 419 -24.67 -20.20 -15.45
CA GLU A 419 -25.19 -20.95 -16.59
C GLU A 419 -24.94 -20.25 -17.92
N THR A 420 -25.06 -18.93 -17.96
CA THR A 420 -24.87 -18.11 -19.17
C THR A 420 -23.40 -17.97 -19.55
N TYR A 421 -22.51 -17.74 -18.58
CA TYR A 421 -21.08 -17.50 -18.83
C TYR A 421 -20.20 -18.75 -18.60
N GLY A 422 -20.78 -19.86 -18.13
CA GLY A 422 -20.12 -21.15 -17.88
C GLY A 422 -19.74 -21.37 -16.42
N ARG A 423 -20.19 -22.49 -15.84
CA ARG A 423 -20.02 -22.80 -14.40
C ARG A 423 -18.55 -22.94 -14.00
N GLU A 424 -17.69 -23.30 -14.93
CA GLU A 424 -16.24 -23.40 -14.76
C GLU A 424 -15.51 -22.05 -14.84
N ARG A 425 -16.22 -20.97 -15.23
CA ARG A 425 -15.69 -19.60 -15.39
C ARG A 425 -16.23 -18.64 -14.34
N VAL A 426 -17.30 -19.03 -13.65
CA VAL A 426 -17.98 -18.21 -12.63
C VAL A 426 -17.80 -18.83 -11.26
N SER A 427 -17.40 -18.04 -10.28
CA SER A 427 -17.22 -18.50 -8.90
C SER A 427 -17.45 -17.37 -7.92
N GLN A 428 -17.80 -17.72 -6.69
CA GLN A 428 -17.79 -16.77 -5.60
C GLN A 428 -16.37 -16.60 -5.05
N ILE A 429 -16.15 -15.56 -4.26
CA ILE A 429 -14.83 -15.27 -3.67
C ILE A 429 -14.78 -15.82 -2.24
N ILE A 430 -13.67 -16.47 -1.86
CA ILE A 430 -13.45 -16.90 -0.48
C ILE A 430 -13.13 -15.70 0.43
N THR A 431 -13.44 -15.88 1.70
CA THR A 431 -13.02 -15.00 2.79
C THR A 431 -12.32 -15.81 3.86
N TYR A 432 -11.40 -15.17 4.56
CA TYR A 432 -10.64 -15.79 5.62
C TYR A 432 -11.02 -15.17 6.95
N GLY A 433 -11.61 -15.97 7.83
CA GLY A 433 -11.88 -15.57 9.21
C GLY A 433 -10.60 -15.62 10.02
N SER A 434 -10.25 -14.53 10.69
CA SER A 434 -9.09 -14.47 11.58
C SER A 434 -9.47 -14.69 13.05
N MET A 435 -8.50 -15.09 13.86
CA MET A 435 -8.65 -15.21 15.30
C MET A 435 -8.68 -13.83 15.96
N ALA A 436 -9.85 -13.17 15.94
CA ALA A 436 -10.06 -11.86 16.56
C ALA A 436 -9.86 -11.89 18.09
N ALA A 437 -9.46 -10.77 18.69
CA ALA A 437 -9.09 -10.63 20.12
C ALA A 437 -10.01 -11.38 21.10
N LYS A 438 -11.33 -11.23 20.96
CA LYS A 438 -12.32 -11.92 21.82
C LYS A 438 -12.39 -13.43 21.57
N ALA A 439 -12.34 -13.84 20.30
CA ALA A 439 -12.44 -15.24 19.90
C ALA A 439 -11.20 -16.02 20.33
N VAL A 440 -10.00 -15.45 20.08
CA VAL A 440 -8.73 -16.10 20.44
C VAL A 440 -8.60 -16.33 21.94
N VAL A 441 -9.03 -15.37 22.77
CA VAL A 441 -9.06 -15.53 24.23
C VAL A 441 -9.96 -16.70 24.66
N ARG A 442 -11.12 -16.85 24.01
CA ARG A 442 -12.03 -17.97 24.27
C ARG A 442 -11.46 -19.32 23.83
N ASP A 443 -10.86 -19.39 22.65
CA ASP A 443 -10.29 -20.62 22.13
C ASP A 443 -9.09 -21.09 22.97
N VAL A 444 -8.17 -20.18 23.31
CA VAL A 444 -7.02 -20.48 24.17
C VAL A 444 -7.47 -20.90 25.56
N GLY A 445 -8.42 -20.17 26.16
CA GLY A 445 -8.95 -20.52 27.48
C GLY A 445 -9.56 -21.92 27.53
N ARG A 446 -10.27 -22.34 26.46
CA ARG A 446 -10.80 -23.70 26.33
C ARG A 446 -9.68 -24.75 26.27
N VAL A 447 -8.66 -24.53 25.46
CA VAL A 447 -7.55 -25.49 25.26
C VAL A 447 -6.66 -25.62 26.50
N LEU A 448 -6.49 -24.53 27.26
CA LEU A 448 -5.83 -24.53 28.57
C LEU A 448 -6.70 -25.10 29.70
N ASN A 449 -7.91 -25.59 29.39
CA ASN A 449 -8.86 -26.17 30.35
C ASN A 449 -9.36 -25.19 31.42
N HIS A 450 -9.45 -23.89 31.12
CA HIS A 450 -10.09 -22.93 32.01
C HIS A 450 -11.63 -23.01 31.91
N PRO A 451 -12.37 -22.80 33.02
CA PRO A 451 -13.83 -22.76 32.99
C PRO A 451 -14.37 -21.64 32.08
N TYR A 452 -15.42 -21.92 31.29
CA TYR A 452 -16.02 -20.95 30.37
C TYR A 452 -16.36 -19.61 31.04
N GLY A 453 -16.92 -19.64 32.26
CA GLY A 453 -17.28 -18.42 32.99
C GLY A 453 -16.08 -17.54 33.38
N PHE A 454 -14.90 -18.14 33.60
CA PHE A 454 -13.66 -17.39 33.83
C PHE A 454 -13.22 -16.68 32.56
N VAL A 455 -13.19 -17.40 31.44
CA VAL A 455 -12.72 -16.90 30.14
C VAL A 455 -13.67 -15.84 29.57
N ASP A 456 -14.98 -16.04 29.67
CA ASP A 456 -15.98 -15.10 29.16
C ASP A 456 -15.95 -13.75 29.91
N LYS A 457 -15.65 -13.76 31.22
CA LYS A 457 -15.43 -12.52 31.99
C LYS A 457 -14.25 -11.72 31.45
N ILE A 458 -13.17 -12.37 31.04
CA ILE A 458 -12.00 -11.72 30.45
C ILE A 458 -12.33 -11.21 29.04
N ALA A 459 -12.95 -12.05 28.20
CA ALA A 459 -13.30 -11.69 26.84
C ALA A 459 -14.30 -10.50 26.75
N LYS A 460 -15.19 -10.35 27.73
CA LYS A 460 -16.14 -9.23 27.81
C LYS A 460 -15.48 -7.88 28.13
N LEU A 461 -14.31 -7.87 28.78
CA LEU A 461 -13.54 -6.65 29.03
C LEU A 461 -12.89 -6.09 27.77
N ILE A 462 -12.76 -6.89 26.70
CA ILE A 462 -12.22 -6.38 25.43
C ILE A 462 -13.25 -5.41 24.81
N PRO A 463 -12.88 -4.16 24.49
CA PRO A 463 -13.80 -3.18 23.90
C PRO A 463 -14.43 -3.67 22.59
N PHE A 464 -15.68 -3.28 22.33
CA PHE A 464 -16.35 -3.56 21.05
C PHE A 464 -15.99 -2.48 20.02
N GLU A 465 -14.76 -2.54 19.53
CA GLU A 465 -14.21 -1.63 18.52
C GLU A 465 -13.71 -2.43 17.32
N LEU A 466 -13.97 -1.93 16.11
CA LEU A 466 -13.56 -2.58 14.88
C LEU A 466 -12.02 -2.65 14.82
N GLY A 467 -11.47 -3.85 14.70
CA GLY A 467 -10.02 -4.05 14.61
C GLY A 467 -9.24 -3.82 15.92
N ILE A 468 -9.91 -3.94 17.07
CA ILE A 468 -9.24 -3.95 18.38
C ILE A 468 -8.23 -5.11 18.47
N THR A 469 -7.05 -4.84 19.02
CA THR A 469 -6.04 -5.86 19.33
C THR A 469 -5.95 -6.06 20.85
N LEU A 470 -5.41 -7.19 21.29
CA LEU A 470 -5.21 -7.47 22.72
C LEU A 470 -4.31 -6.40 23.37
N ASP A 471 -3.28 -5.93 22.67
CA ASP A 471 -2.40 -4.85 23.15
C ASP A 471 -3.18 -3.56 23.39
N LYS A 472 -4.01 -3.14 22.42
CA LYS A 472 -4.86 -1.94 22.58
C LYS A 472 -5.93 -2.13 23.63
N ALA A 473 -6.47 -3.34 23.79
CA ALA A 473 -7.47 -3.63 24.81
C ALA A 473 -6.87 -3.50 26.22
N LEU A 474 -5.64 -3.98 26.43
CA LEU A 474 -4.90 -3.81 27.69
C LEU A 474 -4.58 -2.34 28.01
N GLU A 475 -4.34 -1.52 26.98
CA GLU A 475 -4.11 -0.08 27.14
C GLU A 475 -5.38 0.73 27.44
N LYS A 476 -6.51 0.35 26.83
CA LYS A 476 -7.78 1.10 26.94
C LYS A 476 -8.64 0.69 28.13
N GLU A 477 -8.63 -0.58 28.51
CA GLU A 477 -9.48 -1.12 29.58
C GLU A 477 -8.64 -1.39 30.84
N GLU A 478 -8.70 -0.47 31.81
CA GLU A 478 -7.92 -0.56 33.05
C GLU A 478 -8.19 -1.86 33.82
N ALA A 479 -9.44 -2.35 33.83
CA ALA A 479 -9.78 -3.60 34.51
C ALA A 479 -9.08 -4.81 33.88
N LEU A 480 -8.95 -4.85 32.55
CA LEU A 480 -8.22 -5.91 31.86
C LEU A 480 -6.72 -5.81 32.15
N GLY A 481 -6.17 -4.59 32.13
CA GLY A 481 -4.77 -4.31 32.44
C GLY A 481 -4.37 -4.66 33.88
N ALA A 482 -5.26 -4.44 34.86
CA ALA A 482 -5.05 -4.81 36.26
C ALA A 482 -5.00 -6.33 36.43
N ARG A 483 -6.01 -7.05 35.91
CA ARG A 483 -6.07 -8.53 35.99
C ARG A 483 -4.88 -9.19 35.30
N TYR A 484 -4.42 -8.65 34.17
CA TYR A 484 -3.21 -9.14 33.49
C TYR A 484 -1.93 -9.01 34.35
N LYS A 485 -1.84 -8.00 35.22
CA LYS A 485 -0.67 -7.80 36.10
C LYS A 485 -0.76 -8.65 37.37
N GLU A 486 -1.96 -8.79 37.93
CA GLU A 486 -2.20 -9.38 39.25
C GLU A 486 -2.48 -10.89 39.21
N GLU A 487 -3.12 -11.40 38.15
CA GLU A 487 -3.53 -12.80 38.04
C GLU A 487 -2.63 -13.56 37.05
N GLU A 488 -1.90 -14.57 37.54
CA GLU A 488 -0.97 -15.37 36.74
C GLU A 488 -1.68 -16.16 35.61
N ASP A 489 -2.83 -16.76 35.90
CA ASP A 489 -3.63 -17.48 34.91
C ASP A 489 -4.08 -16.57 33.75
N VAL A 490 -4.51 -15.33 34.08
CA VAL A 490 -4.91 -14.33 33.07
C VAL A 490 -3.70 -13.93 32.23
N ARG A 491 -2.55 -13.70 32.85
CA ARG A 491 -1.31 -13.36 32.14
C ARG A 491 -0.89 -14.46 31.16
N THR A 492 -0.92 -15.71 31.59
CA THR A 492 -0.58 -16.87 30.74
C THR A 492 -1.55 -17.00 29.56
N LEU A 493 -2.86 -16.93 29.83
CA LEU A 493 -3.90 -17.00 28.80
C LEU A 493 -3.77 -15.85 27.78
N ILE A 494 -3.56 -14.61 28.23
CA ILE A 494 -3.43 -13.46 27.33
C ILE A 494 -2.14 -13.52 26.52
N ASN A 495 -1.01 -13.91 27.11
CA ASN A 495 0.25 -14.04 26.38
C ASN A 495 0.18 -15.11 25.28
N MET A 496 -0.45 -16.24 25.58
CA MET A 496 -0.71 -17.28 24.58
C MET A 496 -1.66 -16.77 23.48
N ALA A 497 -2.74 -16.09 23.86
CA ALA A 497 -3.69 -15.50 22.91
C ALA A 497 -3.05 -14.44 22.00
N ARG A 498 -2.08 -13.65 22.49
CA ARG A 498 -1.34 -12.67 21.68
C ARG A 498 -0.53 -13.31 20.55
N GLN A 499 0.02 -14.50 20.76
CA GLN A 499 0.76 -15.21 19.70
C GLN A 499 -0.17 -15.67 18.56
N LEU A 500 -1.40 -16.03 18.90
CA LEU A 500 -2.41 -16.54 17.96
C LEU A 500 -3.31 -15.44 17.36
N GLU A 501 -3.33 -14.24 17.93
CA GLU A 501 -4.21 -13.15 17.51
C GLU A 501 -4.02 -12.78 16.03
N GLY A 502 -5.09 -12.86 15.26
CA GLY A 502 -5.09 -12.47 13.85
C GLY A 502 -4.57 -13.54 12.88
N LEU A 503 -4.19 -14.75 13.34
CA LEU A 503 -3.95 -15.88 12.45
C LEU A 503 -5.24 -16.27 11.73
N THR A 504 -5.11 -16.80 10.51
CA THR A 504 -6.24 -17.36 9.77
C THR A 504 -6.76 -18.61 10.45
N ARG A 505 -8.09 -18.67 10.67
CA ARG A 505 -8.78 -19.76 11.38
C ARG A 505 -9.56 -20.66 10.44
N ASN A 506 -10.36 -20.06 9.57
CA ASN A 506 -11.31 -20.77 8.72
C ASN A 506 -11.52 -20.03 7.39
N SER A 507 -12.00 -20.77 6.41
CA SER A 507 -12.57 -20.25 5.19
C SER A 507 -14.06 -19.92 5.39
N GLY A 508 -14.55 -18.93 4.64
CA GLY A 508 -15.95 -18.58 4.54
C GLY A 508 -16.26 -17.97 3.18
N LYS A 509 -17.52 -17.66 2.93
CA LYS A 509 -18.01 -17.14 1.64
C LYS A 509 -18.11 -15.62 1.66
N HIS A 510 -17.59 -14.94 0.62
CA HIS A 510 -17.78 -13.50 0.49
C HIS A 510 -19.26 -13.18 0.28
N ALA A 511 -19.80 -12.24 1.08
CA ALA A 511 -21.23 -11.97 1.13
C ALA A 511 -21.86 -11.56 -0.21
N GLY A 512 -21.07 -10.96 -1.12
CA GLY A 512 -21.54 -10.58 -2.45
C GLY A 512 -20.51 -10.67 -3.57
N GLY A 513 -19.36 -11.30 -3.38
CA GLY A 513 -18.27 -11.22 -4.35
C GLY A 513 -18.34 -12.35 -5.34
N VAL A 514 -18.61 -12.05 -6.61
CA VAL A 514 -18.61 -13.01 -7.71
C VAL A 514 -17.53 -12.62 -8.72
N VAL A 515 -16.84 -13.61 -9.28
CA VAL A 515 -15.87 -13.42 -10.35
C VAL A 515 -16.35 -14.11 -11.60
N ILE A 516 -16.03 -13.52 -12.75
CA ILE A 516 -16.29 -14.09 -14.07
C ILE A 516 -14.96 -14.03 -14.84
N ALA A 517 -14.40 -15.18 -15.15
CA ALA A 517 -13.15 -15.32 -15.89
C ALA A 517 -13.42 -15.43 -17.41
N PRO A 518 -12.49 -14.99 -18.27
CA PRO A 518 -12.62 -15.19 -19.71
C PRO A 518 -12.48 -16.67 -20.12
N THR A 519 -11.67 -17.44 -19.39
CA THR A 519 -11.48 -18.88 -19.56
C THR A 519 -11.86 -19.62 -18.28
N VAL A 520 -11.46 -20.89 -18.13
CA VAL A 520 -11.70 -21.65 -16.90
C VAL A 520 -11.00 -21.00 -15.71
N LEU A 521 -11.66 -20.93 -14.56
CA LEU A 521 -11.13 -20.29 -13.36
C LEU A 521 -9.78 -20.85 -12.91
N THR A 522 -9.57 -22.15 -13.10
CA THR A 522 -8.32 -22.85 -12.76
C THR A 522 -7.11 -22.40 -13.57
N ASP A 523 -7.27 -21.58 -14.61
CA ASP A 523 -6.15 -20.92 -15.27
C ASP A 523 -5.63 -19.71 -14.46
N PHE A 524 -6.44 -19.17 -13.54
CA PHE A 524 -6.14 -17.97 -12.74
C PHE A 524 -6.04 -18.26 -11.25
N THR A 525 -6.91 -19.10 -10.70
CA THR A 525 -7.02 -19.36 -9.25
C THR A 525 -7.51 -20.79 -8.98
N PRO A 526 -7.02 -21.44 -7.90
CA PRO A 526 -7.56 -22.73 -7.50
C PRO A 526 -8.96 -22.56 -6.91
N LEU A 527 -9.71 -23.65 -6.86
CA LEU A 527 -11.07 -23.66 -6.35
C LEU A 527 -11.14 -24.32 -4.98
N TYR A 528 -12.05 -23.82 -4.16
CA TYR A 528 -12.45 -24.34 -2.86
C TYR A 528 -13.95 -24.64 -2.90
N CYS A 529 -14.34 -25.67 -2.18
CA CYS A 529 -15.73 -26.07 -2.03
C CYS A 529 -15.88 -26.72 -0.65
N GLU A 530 -16.94 -26.39 0.08
CA GLU A 530 -17.29 -27.13 1.30
C GLU A 530 -17.88 -28.50 0.91
N GLN A 531 -17.66 -29.53 1.74
CA GLN A 531 -18.22 -30.85 1.46
C GLN A 531 -19.76 -30.76 1.34
N ASP A 532 -20.31 -31.43 0.33
CA ASP A 532 -21.74 -31.48 0.01
C ASP A 532 -22.38 -30.13 -0.39
N SER A 533 -21.58 -29.07 -0.55
CA SER A 533 -22.04 -27.78 -1.06
C SER A 533 -21.89 -27.71 -2.60
N PRO A 534 -22.88 -27.17 -3.33
CA PRO A 534 -22.71 -26.85 -4.75
C PRO A 534 -21.90 -25.57 -4.97
N ASP A 535 -21.63 -24.79 -3.91
CA ASP A 535 -20.92 -23.52 -4.01
C ASP A 535 -19.42 -23.74 -4.28
N ILE A 536 -18.98 -23.21 -5.42
CA ILE A 536 -17.56 -23.12 -5.78
C ILE A 536 -17.07 -21.71 -5.43
N MET A 537 -15.93 -21.66 -4.77
CA MET A 537 -15.25 -20.43 -4.37
C MET A 537 -13.81 -20.40 -4.91
N THR A 538 -13.28 -19.21 -5.20
CA THR A 538 -11.86 -19.03 -5.49
C THR A 538 -11.05 -19.26 -4.22
N GLN A 539 -9.87 -19.86 -4.30
CA GLN A 539 -8.95 -19.95 -3.17
C GLN A 539 -8.24 -18.61 -2.90
N PHE A 540 -8.29 -17.67 -3.82
CA PHE A 540 -7.80 -16.32 -3.60
C PHE A 540 -8.91 -15.46 -3.00
N ASP A 541 -8.58 -14.69 -1.97
CA ASP A 541 -9.52 -13.69 -1.42
C ASP A 541 -9.67 -12.50 -2.38
N LYS A 542 -10.53 -11.54 -2.03
CA LYS A 542 -10.81 -10.35 -2.85
C LYS A 542 -9.53 -9.69 -3.39
N GLY A 543 -8.55 -9.44 -2.51
CA GLY A 543 -7.34 -8.70 -2.89
C GLY A 543 -6.39 -9.50 -3.76
N ASP A 544 -6.40 -10.83 -3.65
CA ASP A 544 -5.57 -11.73 -4.45
C ASP A 544 -6.22 -12.08 -5.79
N VAL A 545 -7.56 -12.17 -5.85
CA VAL A 545 -8.32 -12.34 -7.11
C VAL A 545 -8.12 -11.14 -8.02
N GLU A 546 -8.29 -9.93 -7.48
CA GLU A 546 -8.05 -8.68 -8.22
C GLU A 546 -6.58 -8.59 -8.67
N ALA A 547 -5.66 -9.11 -7.85
CA ALA A 547 -4.23 -9.13 -8.18
C ALA A 547 -3.91 -9.96 -9.42
N VAL A 548 -4.52 -11.15 -9.55
CA VAL A 548 -4.33 -12.04 -10.70
C VAL A 548 -5.15 -11.60 -11.91
N GLY A 549 -5.88 -10.49 -11.78
CA GLY A 549 -6.54 -9.82 -12.88
C GLY A 549 -8.00 -10.19 -13.11
N LEU A 550 -8.58 -11.03 -12.26
CA LEU A 550 -9.99 -11.37 -12.38
C LEU A 550 -10.86 -10.20 -11.93
N VAL A 551 -11.87 -9.90 -12.73
CA VAL A 551 -12.84 -8.84 -12.43
C VAL A 551 -13.89 -9.37 -11.48
N LYS A 552 -14.11 -8.60 -10.42
CA LYS A 552 -15.11 -8.86 -9.40
C LYS A 552 -16.38 -8.07 -9.72
N PHE A 553 -17.51 -8.69 -9.40
CA PHE A 553 -18.84 -8.12 -9.44
C PHE A 553 -19.45 -8.26 -8.04
N ASP A 554 -20.05 -7.19 -7.52
CA ASP A 554 -20.69 -7.19 -6.21
C ASP A 554 -22.20 -7.43 -6.33
N PHE A 555 -22.63 -8.60 -5.88
CA PHE A 555 -24.00 -9.08 -5.73
C PHE A 555 -24.41 -8.99 -4.25
N LEU A 556 -24.77 -7.79 -3.80
CA LEU A 556 -25.08 -7.53 -2.39
C LEU A 556 -26.52 -7.93 -2.08
N GLY A 557 -26.73 -8.75 -1.05
CA GLY A 557 -28.07 -9.08 -0.56
C GLY A 557 -28.60 -8.00 0.37
N LEU A 558 -29.52 -7.16 -0.09
CA LEU A 558 -30.13 -6.10 0.70
C LEU A 558 -31.53 -6.50 1.18
N ARG A 559 -31.67 -6.67 2.51
CA ARG A 559 -32.96 -7.04 3.14
C ARG A 559 -34.07 -6.02 2.88
N THR A 560 -33.73 -4.74 2.72
CA THR A 560 -34.70 -3.67 2.41
C THR A 560 -35.48 -3.96 1.14
N LEU A 561 -34.83 -4.47 0.09
CA LEU A 561 -35.49 -4.79 -1.17
C LEU A 561 -36.51 -5.93 -1.02
N THR A 562 -36.18 -6.95 -0.21
CA THR A 562 -37.12 -8.02 0.16
C THR A 562 -38.34 -7.46 0.90
N ILE A 563 -38.13 -6.56 1.87
CA ILE A 563 -39.22 -5.94 2.64
C ILE A 563 -40.13 -5.11 1.73
N ILE A 564 -39.56 -4.31 0.82
CA ILE A 564 -40.34 -3.51 -0.15
C ILE A 564 -41.16 -4.43 -1.06
N LYS A 565 -40.59 -5.53 -1.55
CA LYS A 565 -41.31 -6.49 -2.38
C LYS A 565 -42.54 -7.05 -1.67
N TRP A 566 -42.39 -7.56 -0.45
CA TRP A 566 -43.51 -8.10 0.32
C TRP A 566 -44.57 -7.05 0.64
N ALA A 567 -44.14 -5.81 0.89
CA ALA A 567 -45.06 -4.70 1.09
C ALA A 567 -45.90 -4.44 -0.18
N LEU A 568 -45.28 -4.36 -1.36
CA LEU A 568 -45.95 -4.16 -2.64
C LEU A 568 -46.89 -5.33 -2.97
N GLU A 569 -46.46 -6.58 -2.80
CA GLU A 569 -47.30 -7.77 -3.00
C GLU A 569 -48.52 -7.77 -2.07
N THR A 570 -48.36 -7.26 -0.86
CA THR A 570 -49.47 -7.16 0.10
C THR A 570 -50.42 -6.03 -0.26
N ILE A 571 -49.90 -4.85 -0.61
CA ILE A 571 -50.72 -3.70 -1.00
C ILE A 571 -51.47 -3.99 -2.30
N ASN A 572 -50.78 -4.51 -3.32
CA ASN A 572 -51.33 -4.76 -4.65
C ASN A 572 -52.37 -5.89 -4.68
N ARG A 573 -52.46 -6.73 -3.63
CA ARG A 573 -53.57 -7.69 -3.46
C ARG A 573 -54.91 -7.01 -3.20
N PHE A 574 -54.91 -5.80 -2.64
CA PHE A 574 -56.12 -5.07 -2.25
C PHE A 574 -56.27 -3.72 -2.97
N ALA A 575 -55.26 -3.27 -3.71
CA ALA A 575 -55.29 -2.02 -4.44
C ALA A 575 -56.08 -2.15 -5.74
N GLU A 576 -56.91 -1.16 -6.05
CA GLU A 576 -57.62 -1.07 -7.34
C GLU A 576 -56.66 -0.86 -8.52
N GLN A 577 -55.53 -0.20 -8.28
CA GLN A 577 -54.43 -0.04 -9.23
C GLN A 577 -53.11 -0.50 -8.57
N PRO A 578 -52.32 -1.35 -9.23
CA PRO A 578 -51.02 -1.77 -8.71
C PRO A 578 -50.08 -0.58 -8.51
N ILE A 579 -49.46 -0.50 -7.34
CA ILE A 579 -48.43 0.50 -7.06
C ILE A 579 -47.12 0.06 -7.71
N GLU A 580 -46.54 0.95 -8.51
CA GLU A 580 -45.20 0.80 -9.07
C GLU A 580 -44.19 1.66 -8.30
N ILE A 581 -43.28 1.02 -7.58
CA ILE A 581 -42.35 1.71 -6.66
C ILE A 581 -41.45 2.76 -7.33
N LEU A 582 -41.07 2.55 -8.59
CA LEU A 582 -40.21 3.48 -9.34
C LEU A 582 -40.94 4.72 -9.86
N LYS A 583 -42.29 4.74 -9.79
CA LYS A 583 -43.13 5.84 -10.29
C LYS A 583 -43.73 6.70 -9.17
N ILE A 584 -43.38 6.44 -7.91
CA ILE A 584 -43.91 7.21 -6.79
C ILE A 584 -43.43 8.68 -6.83
N PRO A 585 -44.26 9.64 -6.39
CA PRO A 585 -43.82 11.03 -6.24
C PRO A 585 -42.75 11.15 -5.16
N LEU A 586 -41.73 11.98 -5.42
CA LEU A 586 -40.63 12.23 -4.48
C LEU A 586 -40.90 13.43 -3.56
N ASP A 587 -42.02 14.11 -3.74
CA ASP A 587 -42.45 15.32 -3.04
C ASP A 587 -43.71 15.09 -2.18
N ASP A 588 -44.01 13.84 -1.82
CA ASP A 588 -45.19 13.48 -1.02
C ASP A 588 -45.18 14.09 0.39
N PRO A 589 -46.11 15.02 0.72
CA PRO A 589 -46.11 15.70 2.01
C PRO A 589 -46.30 14.76 3.20
N GLN A 590 -47.09 13.68 3.06
CA GLN A 590 -47.37 12.76 4.16
C GLN A 590 -46.12 11.98 4.59
N THR A 591 -45.30 11.58 3.62
CA THR A 591 -43.99 10.95 3.85
C THR A 591 -43.05 11.88 4.59
N TYR A 592 -42.96 13.16 4.18
CA TYR A 592 -42.12 14.13 4.87
C TYR A 592 -42.62 14.46 6.27
N ASP A 593 -43.93 14.50 6.51
CA ASP A 593 -44.49 14.71 7.85
C ASP A 593 -44.14 13.57 8.81
N LEU A 594 -44.10 12.33 8.33
CA LEU A 594 -43.62 11.18 9.09
C LEU A 594 -42.13 11.31 9.43
N LEU A 595 -41.30 11.68 8.45
CA LEU A 595 -39.86 11.93 8.64
C LEU A 595 -39.63 13.05 9.65
N LYS A 596 -40.27 14.22 9.50
CA LYS A 596 -40.14 15.39 10.38
C LYS A 596 -40.48 15.09 11.84
N LYS A 597 -41.39 14.15 12.11
CA LYS A 597 -41.73 13.65 13.46
C LYS A 597 -40.63 12.75 14.06
N GLY A 598 -39.66 12.30 13.27
CA GLY A 598 -38.61 11.37 13.67
C GLY A 598 -39.07 9.91 13.76
N ASN A 599 -40.20 9.57 13.13
CA ASN A 599 -40.81 8.25 13.17
C ASN A 599 -40.17 7.29 12.15
N THR A 600 -38.85 7.14 12.22
CA THR A 600 -38.06 6.43 11.20
C THR A 600 -37.66 5.00 11.59
N THR A 601 -38.39 4.38 12.51
CA THR A 601 -38.20 2.95 12.79
C THR A 601 -38.55 2.14 11.54
N ALA A 602 -37.67 1.23 11.12
CA ALA A 602 -37.76 0.47 9.86
C ALA A 602 -37.70 1.32 8.57
N VAL A 603 -37.35 2.61 8.65
CA VAL A 603 -37.01 3.42 7.47
C VAL A 603 -35.52 3.25 7.19
N PHE A 604 -35.20 2.67 6.04
CA PHE A 604 -33.84 2.31 5.64
C PHE A 604 -32.85 3.49 5.80
N GLN A 605 -31.66 3.20 6.34
CA GLN A 605 -30.59 4.15 6.71
C GLN A 605 -30.91 5.16 7.82
N LEU A 606 -32.19 5.42 8.12
CA LEU A 606 -32.62 6.53 8.99
C LEU A 606 -33.06 6.08 10.40
N GLU A 607 -32.74 4.86 10.83
CA GLU A 607 -33.31 4.27 12.05
C GLU A 607 -32.56 4.59 13.36
N SER A 608 -31.28 4.99 13.27
CA SER A 608 -30.43 5.19 14.46
C SER A 608 -30.92 6.31 15.38
N SER A 609 -30.63 6.21 16.67
CA SER A 609 -31.08 7.22 17.66
C SER A 609 -30.54 8.62 17.35
N GLY A 610 -29.28 8.72 16.90
CA GLY A 610 -28.68 10.01 16.56
C GLY A 610 -29.20 10.58 15.23
N ILE A 611 -29.44 9.76 14.21
CA ILE A 611 -30.03 10.27 12.95
C ILE A 611 -31.48 10.72 13.15
N LYS A 612 -32.26 10.02 14.00
CA LYS A 612 -33.60 10.46 14.43
C LYS A 612 -33.60 11.82 15.12
N LYS A 613 -32.56 12.12 15.90
CA LYS A 613 -32.38 13.44 16.52
C LYS A 613 -32.06 14.49 15.46
N LEU A 614 -31.15 14.17 14.54
CA LEU A 614 -30.76 15.06 13.45
C LEU A 614 -31.94 15.40 12.53
N ILE A 615 -32.76 14.42 12.16
CA ILE A 615 -33.97 14.63 11.33
C ILE A 615 -34.93 15.61 12.00
N ARG A 616 -35.20 15.45 13.30
CA ARG A 616 -36.05 16.37 14.06
C ARG A 616 -35.48 17.78 14.13
N GLN A 617 -34.16 17.93 14.11
CA GLN A 617 -33.52 19.24 14.07
C GLN A 617 -33.52 19.85 12.67
N LEU A 618 -33.29 19.05 11.63
CA LEU A 618 -33.19 19.51 10.24
C LEU A 618 -34.56 19.84 9.62
N GLN A 619 -35.60 19.05 9.96
CA GLN A 619 -36.93 19.13 9.36
C GLN A 619 -36.89 18.95 7.82
N PRO A 620 -36.48 17.76 7.30
CA PRO A 620 -36.37 17.52 5.86
C PRO A 620 -37.72 17.66 5.16
N ASP A 621 -37.76 18.32 4.00
CA ASP A 621 -38.98 18.60 3.23
C ASP A 621 -38.81 18.41 1.71
N CYS A 622 -37.62 18.02 1.25
CA CYS A 622 -37.37 17.54 -0.10
C CYS A 622 -36.40 16.34 -0.10
N PHE A 623 -36.21 15.70 -1.25
CA PHE A 623 -35.39 14.50 -1.36
C PHE A 623 -33.91 14.80 -1.16
N GLU A 624 -33.45 15.96 -1.62
CA GLU A 624 -32.07 16.43 -1.47
C GLU A 624 -31.66 16.54 0.00
N ASP A 625 -32.58 16.84 0.91
CA ASP A 625 -32.29 16.85 2.35
C ASP A 625 -32.03 15.44 2.90
N ILE A 626 -32.70 14.42 2.37
CA ILE A 626 -32.47 13.02 2.76
C ILE A 626 -31.06 12.60 2.33
N VAL A 627 -30.66 12.99 1.10
CA VAL A 627 -29.30 12.79 0.60
C VAL A 627 -28.28 13.50 1.50
N ALA A 628 -28.55 14.77 1.86
CA ALA A 628 -27.68 15.55 2.75
C ALA A 628 -27.60 14.96 4.16
N LEU A 629 -28.71 14.46 4.73
CA LEU A 629 -28.75 13.84 6.06
C LEU A 629 -27.75 12.71 6.21
N VAL A 630 -27.72 11.80 5.23
CA VAL A 630 -26.81 10.65 5.24
C VAL A 630 -25.35 11.08 5.05
N ALA A 631 -25.10 12.15 4.29
CA ALA A 631 -23.77 12.72 4.12
C ALA A 631 -23.26 13.45 5.40
N LEU A 632 -24.15 14.20 6.07
CA LEU A 632 -23.86 14.99 7.26
C LEU A 632 -23.74 14.15 8.54
N TYR A 633 -24.43 13.01 8.63
CA TYR A 633 -24.38 12.14 9.80
C TYR A 633 -23.12 11.26 9.82
N ARG A 634 -21.95 11.92 9.81
CA ARG A 634 -20.62 11.31 9.88
C ARG A 634 -19.76 12.03 10.93
N PRO A 635 -18.76 11.37 11.55
CA PRO A 635 -17.96 11.98 12.62
C PRO A 635 -17.34 13.34 12.26
N GLY A 636 -16.80 13.48 11.05
CA GLY A 636 -16.19 14.73 10.58
C GLY A 636 -17.16 15.92 10.53
N PRO A 637 -18.23 15.87 9.71
CA PRO A 637 -19.22 16.93 9.68
C PRO A 637 -19.82 17.26 11.04
N LEU A 638 -20.16 16.25 11.86
CA LEU A 638 -20.73 16.43 13.20
C LEU A 638 -19.80 17.20 14.15
N GLN A 639 -18.49 16.99 14.08
CA GLN A 639 -17.51 17.65 14.95
C GLN A 639 -17.11 19.05 14.46
N SER A 640 -17.30 19.34 13.17
CA SER A 640 -16.87 20.59 12.54
C SER A 640 -17.84 21.77 12.67
N GLY A 641 -19.04 21.57 13.22
CA GLY A 641 -20.11 22.58 13.24
C GLY A 641 -20.86 22.73 11.91
N MET A 642 -20.43 22.04 10.85
CA MET A 642 -21.04 22.06 9.51
C MET A 642 -22.53 21.69 9.54
N VAL A 643 -22.91 20.73 10.39
CA VAL A 643 -24.30 20.28 10.52
C VAL A 643 -25.19 21.40 11.08
N ASP A 644 -24.69 22.14 12.07
CA ASP A 644 -25.45 23.24 12.67
C ASP A 644 -25.64 24.40 11.69
N ASP A 645 -24.62 24.72 10.89
CA ASP A 645 -24.71 25.76 9.87
C ASP A 645 -25.69 25.38 8.76
N PHE A 646 -25.67 24.12 8.32
CA PHE A 646 -26.65 23.60 7.34
C PHE A 646 -28.08 23.77 7.86
N ILE A 647 -28.36 23.35 9.11
CA ILE A 647 -29.69 23.47 9.72
C ILE A 647 -30.11 24.93 9.86
N LYS A 648 -29.23 25.80 10.36
CA LYS A 648 -29.55 27.23 10.57
C LYS A 648 -29.87 27.93 9.24
N ARG A 649 -29.09 27.67 8.19
CA ARG A 649 -29.30 28.26 6.87
C ARG A 649 -30.59 27.77 6.23
N LYS A 650 -30.85 26.46 6.30
CA LYS A 650 -32.10 25.87 5.82
C LYS A 650 -33.32 26.52 6.50
N GLN A 651 -33.26 26.68 7.82
CA GLN A 651 -34.38 27.22 8.61
C GLN A 651 -34.50 28.75 8.57
N GLY A 652 -33.72 29.42 7.71
CA GLY A 652 -33.70 30.88 7.62
C GLY A 652 -33.18 31.59 8.87
N ARG A 653 -32.55 30.86 9.81
CA ARG A 653 -31.93 31.41 11.03
C ARG A 653 -30.53 31.98 10.77
N ALA A 654 -29.94 31.66 9.63
CA ALA A 654 -28.70 32.23 9.12
C ALA A 654 -28.84 32.51 7.62
N LYS A 655 -28.13 33.54 7.13
CA LYS A 655 -28.15 33.89 5.70
C LYS A 655 -27.44 32.80 4.88
N ILE A 656 -28.04 32.44 3.75
CA ILE A 656 -27.37 31.61 2.75
C ILE A 656 -26.33 32.48 2.04
N GLU A 657 -25.06 32.11 2.17
CA GLU A 657 -23.95 32.81 1.55
C GLU A 657 -23.23 31.88 0.58
N TYR A 658 -22.98 32.40 -0.62
CA TYR A 658 -22.15 31.76 -1.63
C TYR A 658 -20.82 32.52 -1.70
N PRO A 659 -19.67 31.84 -1.56
CA PRO A 659 -18.36 32.51 -1.61
C PRO A 659 -18.09 33.25 -2.93
N HIS A 660 -18.75 32.85 -4.01
CA HIS A 660 -18.72 33.51 -5.32
C HIS A 660 -20.07 33.33 -6.03
N PRO A 661 -20.56 34.29 -6.83
CA PRO A 661 -21.84 34.18 -7.55
C PRO A 661 -21.97 32.92 -8.41
N ASP A 662 -20.90 32.55 -9.10
CA ASP A 662 -20.88 31.36 -9.98
C ASP A 662 -21.00 30.03 -9.22
N LEU A 663 -20.84 30.03 -7.89
CA LEU A 663 -21.05 28.85 -7.06
C LEU A 663 -22.51 28.67 -6.63
N ALA A 664 -23.36 29.67 -6.84
CA ALA A 664 -24.77 29.57 -6.47
C ALA A 664 -25.46 28.35 -7.11
N PRO A 665 -25.30 28.03 -8.41
CA PRO A 665 -25.91 26.85 -9.01
C PRO A 665 -25.45 25.52 -8.37
N ILE A 666 -24.19 25.44 -7.92
CA ILE A 666 -23.57 24.23 -7.37
C ILE A 666 -24.01 24.00 -5.92
N LEU A 667 -24.09 25.07 -5.13
CA LEU A 667 -24.31 25.00 -3.68
C LEU A 667 -25.75 25.29 -3.24
N LYS A 668 -26.65 25.60 -4.18
CA LYS A 668 -28.05 25.91 -3.88
C LYS A 668 -28.76 24.77 -3.15
N SER A 669 -28.58 23.52 -3.61
CA SER A 669 -29.20 22.33 -3.01
C SER A 669 -28.68 22.00 -1.60
N THR A 670 -27.57 22.61 -1.19
CA THR A 670 -26.95 22.43 0.13
C THR A 670 -26.86 23.73 0.92
N TYR A 671 -27.69 24.71 0.58
CA TYR A 671 -27.82 25.98 1.30
C TYR A 671 -26.48 26.71 1.47
N GLY A 672 -25.61 26.67 0.45
CA GLY A 672 -24.30 27.33 0.45
C GLY A 672 -23.20 26.57 1.22
N VAL A 673 -23.47 25.36 1.71
CA VAL A 673 -22.50 24.51 2.42
C VAL A 673 -21.92 23.47 1.46
N ILE A 674 -20.62 23.26 1.45
CA ILE A 674 -19.97 22.25 0.60
C ILE A 674 -20.07 20.89 1.30
N VAL A 675 -20.98 20.03 0.84
CA VAL A 675 -21.27 18.73 1.47
C VAL A 675 -20.76 17.58 0.61
N TYR A 676 -20.90 17.68 -0.71
CA TYR A 676 -20.61 16.58 -1.64
C TYR A 676 -19.24 16.70 -2.29
N GLN A 677 -18.68 15.57 -2.72
CA GLN A 677 -17.39 15.54 -3.42
C GLN A 677 -17.53 16.15 -4.83
N GLU A 678 -18.66 15.90 -5.47
CA GLU A 678 -19.06 16.41 -6.78
C GLU A 678 -19.11 17.94 -6.77
N GLN A 679 -19.58 18.55 -5.67
CA GLN A 679 -19.55 20.00 -5.49
C GLN A 679 -18.12 20.55 -5.48
N VAL A 680 -17.19 19.87 -4.81
CA VAL A 680 -15.77 20.26 -4.81
C VAL A 680 -15.20 20.21 -6.23
N MET A 681 -15.54 19.17 -6.99
CA MET A 681 -15.09 19.02 -8.38
C MET A 681 -15.65 20.13 -9.28
N GLN A 682 -16.95 20.42 -9.16
CA GLN A 682 -17.61 21.48 -9.93
C GLN A 682 -17.10 22.88 -9.56
N ILE A 683 -16.81 23.14 -8.28
CA ILE A 683 -16.19 24.40 -7.84
C ILE A 683 -14.86 24.60 -8.55
N ALA A 684 -14.03 23.56 -8.64
CA ALA A 684 -12.74 23.63 -9.31
C ALA A 684 -12.87 23.82 -10.83
N GLN A 685 -13.86 23.16 -11.46
CA GLN A 685 -14.17 23.36 -12.87
C GLN A 685 -14.58 24.81 -13.15
N VAL A 686 -15.55 25.33 -12.41
CA VAL A 686 -16.15 26.65 -12.66
C VAL A 686 -15.20 27.79 -12.31
N LEU A 687 -14.52 27.73 -11.16
CA LEU A 687 -13.65 28.83 -10.72
C LEU A 687 -12.24 28.79 -11.34
N ALA A 688 -11.72 27.61 -11.67
CA ALA A 688 -10.33 27.44 -12.06
C ALA A 688 -10.14 26.76 -13.43
N GLY A 689 -11.22 26.48 -14.17
CA GLY A 689 -11.16 25.93 -15.53
C GLY A 689 -10.63 24.50 -15.61
N TYR A 690 -10.68 23.74 -14.50
CA TYR A 690 -10.26 22.34 -14.49
C TYR A 690 -11.17 21.46 -15.36
N SER A 691 -10.62 20.45 -16.02
CA SER A 691 -11.43 19.29 -16.44
C SER A 691 -12.03 18.62 -15.21
N LEU A 692 -13.20 18.00 -15.33
CA LEU A 692 -13.79 17.24 -14.21
C LEU A 692 -12.87 16.08 -13.78
N GLY A 693 -12.14 15.46 -14.73
CA GLY A 693 -11.11 14.47 -14.45
C GLY A 693 -9.95 15.03 -13.60
N GLY A 694 -9.43 16.21 -13.96
CA GLY A 694 -8.40 16.92 -13.19
C GLY A 694 -8.91 17.40 -11.83
N ALA A 695 -10.19 17.74 -11.72
CA ALA A 695 -10.83 18.15 -10.47
C ALA A 695 -10.94 17.00 -9.46
N ASP A 696 -11.18 15.75 -9.91
CA ASP A 696 -11.11 14.55 -9.04
C ASP A 696 -9.69 14.32 -8.48
N ILE A 697 -8.66 14.76 -9.23
CA ILE A 697 -7.25 14.70 -8.84
C ILE A 697 -6.89 15.83 -7.85
N LEU A 698 -7.55 16.99 -7.92
CA LEU A 698 -7.27 18.22 -7.17
C LEU A 698 -7.35 18.09 -5.64
N ARG A 699 -7.96 17.03 -5.12
CA ARG A 699 -8.20 16.85 -3.66
C ARG A 699 -6.92 16.77 -2.80
N ARG A 700 -5.74 16.64 -3.43
CA ARG A 700 -4.44 16.32 -2.82
C ARG A 700 -3.66 17.58 -2.43
N CYS A 701 -3.10 17.68 -1.21
CA CYS A 701 -2.51 18.94 -0.71
C CYS A 701 -1.21 18.82 0.11
N LEU A 702 -0.45 19.93 0.12
CA LEU A 702 0.74 20.19 0.95
C LEU A 702 0.40 21.17 2.09
N SER A 703 1.16 21.17 3.19
CA SER A 703 0.91 22.10 4.30
C SER A 703 1.38 23.53 3.98
N GLY A 704 0.74 24.55 4.56
CA GLY A 704 1.12 25.96 4.34
C GLY A 704 2.56 26.31 4.75
N SER A 705 3.13 25.58 5.71
CA SER A 705 4.53 25.72 6.13
C SER A 705 5.54 25.15 5.13
N THR A 706 5.09 24.55 4.02
CA THR A 706 5.98 23.93 3.03
C THR A 706 6.75 25.02 2.29
N GLU A 707 8.08 24.91 2.31
CA GLU A 707 8.98 25.78 1.55
C GLU A 707 9.11 25.29 0.11
N ILE A 708 8.98 26.21 -0.84
CA ILE A 708 9.28 26.00 -2.25
C ILE A 708 10.31 27.02 -2.72
N VAL A 709 10.90 26.75 -3.87
CA VAL A 709 11.86 27.66 -4.50
C VAL A 709 11.12 28.55 -5.49
N ASP A 710 11.22 29.86 -5.32
CA ASP A 710 10.83 30.83 -6.35
C ASP A 710 11.68 30.58 -7.61
N ALA A 711 11.05 30.21 -8.72
CA ALA A 711 11.80 29.84 -9.93
C ALA A 711 12.50 31.03 -10.59
N THR A 712 12.08 32.25 -10.27
CA THR A 712 12.63 33.50 -10.83
C THR A 712 13.81 34.00 -10.02
N THR A 713 13.66 34.04 -8.70
CA THR A 713 14.66 34.62 -7.80
C THR A 713 15.56 33.58 -7.16
N GLY A 714 15.12 32.33 -7.03
CA GLY A 714 15.83 31.28 -6.29
C GLY A 714 15.61 31.31 -4.78
N ARG A 715 14.89 32.33 -4.27
CA ARG A 715 14.55 32.48 -2.85
C ARG A 715 13.66 31.32 -2.37
N LEU A 716 13.85 30.89 -1.13
CA LEU A 716 12.92 30.00 -0.45
C LEU A 716 11.71 30.80 0.06
N VAL A 717 10.51 30.34 -0.29
CA VAL A 717 9.24 30.96 0.08
C VAL A 717 8.27 29.89 0.57
N THR A 718 7.44 30.21 1.55
CA THR A 718 6.45 29.25 2.05
C THR A 718 5.15 29.33 1.26
N LEU A 719 4.42 28.22 1.14
CA LEU A 719 3.09 28.24 0.54
C LEU A 719 2.14 29.20 1.28
N SER A 720 2.32 29.39 2.59
CA SER A 720 1.58 30.38 3.38
C SER A 720 1.91 31.81 2.98
N GLU A 721 3.19 32.14 2.77
CA GLU A 721 3.60 33.47 2.26
C GLU A 721 2.97 33.74 0.89
N MET A 722 2.92 32.72 0.03
CA MET A 722 2.26 32.83 -1.27
C MET A 722 0.77 33.05 -1.17
N ALA A 723 0.10 32.28 -0.30
CA ALA A 723 -1.33 32.40 -0.06
C ALA A 723 -1.73 33.71 0.63
N THR A 724 -0.84 34.33 1.40
CA THR A 724 -1.11 35.60 2.10
C THR A 724 -0.95 36.81 1.17
N ASN A 725 -0.25 36.67 0.04
CA ASN A 725 -0.05 37.73 -0.94
C ASN A 725 -0.27 37.23 -2.39
N PRO A 726 -1.49 36.78 -2.73
CA PRO A 726 -1.74 36.10 -3.99
C PRO A 726 -1.49 37.00 -5.21
N GLU A 727 -1.81 38.29 -5.12
CA GLU A 727 -1.60 39.26 -6.22
C GLU A 727 -0.13 39.37 -6.65
N TYR A 728 0.81 39.26 -5.71
CA TYR A 728 2.24 39.26 -6.02
C TYR A 728 2.71 38.00 -6.73
N TRP A 729 2.08 36.86 -6.43
CA TRP A 729 2.51 35.52 -6.87
C TRP A 729 1.80 35.03 -8.12
N LEU A 730 0.58 35.46 -8.39
CA LEU A 730 -0.13 35.12 -9.63
C LEU A 730 0.68 35.58 -10.85
N GLY A 731 0.79 34.69 -11.84
CA GLY A 731 1.62 34.89 -13.04
C GLY A 731 3.12 34.68 -12.84
N ARG A 732 3.64 34.65 -11.61
CA ARG A 732 5.04 34.27 -11.35
C ARG A 732 5.26 32.78 -11.53
N LYS A 733 6.50 32.39 -11.85
CA LYS A 733 6.82 31.00 -12.18
C LYS A 733 7.26 30.19 -10.96
N VAL A 734 6.83 28.94 -10.92
CA VAL A 734 7.28 27.88 -10.01
C VAL A 734 7.89 26.72 -10.80
N PHE A 735 8.64 25.87 -10.11
CA PHE A 735 9.18 24.66 -10.72
C PHE A 735 8.14 23.54 -10.79
N CYS A 736 7.95 22.99 -11.98
CA CYS A 736 7.09 21.83 -12.25
C CYS A 736 7.87 20.75 -13.01
N LEU A 737 7.53 19.48 -12.78
CA LEU A 737 8.04 18.37 -13.58
C LEU A 737 7.27 18.29 -14.89
N ASN A 738 7.95 18.41 -16.03
CA ASN A 738 7.36 18.07 -17.32
C ASN A 738 7.38 16.53 -17.45
N LEU A 739 6.21 15.91 -17.60
CA LEU A 739 6.06 14.45 -17.53
C LEU A 739 6.61 13.72 -18.77
N GLU A 740 6.61 14.37 -19.93
CA GLU A 740 7.14 13.80 -21.17
C GLU A 740 8.67 13.78 -21.18
N THR A 741 9.29 14.88 -20.78
CA THR A 741 10.75 15.06 -20.83
C THR A 741 11.45 14.68 -19.53
N GLN A 742 10.68 14.48 -18.44
CA GLN A 742 11.15 14.29 -17.07
C GLN A 742 12.12 15.39 -16.57
N LYS A 743 12.02 16.59 -17.16
CA LYS A 743 12.83 17.75 -16.77
C LYS A 743 12.03 18.70 -15.90
N ILE A 744 12.71 19.33 -14.95
CA ILE A 744 12.15 20.46 -14.21
C ILE A 744 12.05 21.66 -15.16
N THR A 745 10.86 22.21 -15.27
CA THR A 745 10.52 23.38 -16.09
C THR A 745 9.88 24.45 -15.21
N GLN A 746 9.80 25.67 -15.72
CA GLN A 746 9.15 26.78 -15.02
C GLN A 746 7.74 26.97 -15.57
N GLN A 747 6.73 27.02 -14.70
CA GLN A 747 5.32 27.22 -15.06
C GLN A 747 4.71 28.36 -14.24
N PRO A 748 3.85 29.22 -14.81
CA PRO A 748 3.21 30.31 -14.07
C PRO A 748 2.18 29.78 -13.07
N ILE A 749 2.07 30.45 -11.92
CA ILE A 749 1.00 30.21 -10.94
C ILE A 749 -0.28 30.86 -11.48
N THR A 750 -1.30 30.05 -11.73
CA THR A 750 -2.58 30.51 -12.29
C THR A 750 -3.63 30.82 -11.22
N ALA A 751 -3.55 30.18 -10.05
CA ALA A 751 -4.47 30.38 -8.92
C ALA A 751 -3.82 30.02 -7.59
N ILE A 752 -4.28 30.63 -6.49
CA ILE A 752 -3.88 30.30 -5.11
C ILE A 752 -5.13 30.39 -4.21
N TYR A 753 -5.43 29.33 -3.47
CA TYR A 753 -6.59 29.29 -2.56
C TYR A 753 -6.33 28.37 -1.35
N PRO A 754 -6.90 28.67 -0.17
CA PRO A 754 -6.78 27.83 1.02
C PRO A 754 -7.67 26.59 0.92
N ASN A 755 -7.18 25.42 1.36
CA ASN A 755 -7.92 24.15 1.38
C ASN A 755 -8.21 23.62 2.80
N GLY A 756 -8.38 24.55 3.76
CA GLY A 756 -8.72 24.24 5.14
C GLY A 756 -7.61 23.57 5.97
N ILE A 757 -7.98 23.07 7.14
CA ILE A 757 -7.11 22.30 8.04
C ILE A 757 -7.29 20.82 7.73
N ARG A 758 -6.20 20.10 7.48
CA ARG A 758 -6.19 18.66 7.20
C ARG A 758 -5.11 17.96 8.01
N ASP A 759 -5.32 16.68 8.26
CA ASP A 759 -4.27 15.82 8.79
C ASP A 759 -3.13 15.71 7.77
N VAL A 760 -1.90 15.84 8.26
CA VAL A 760 -0.68 15.75 7.47
C VAL A 760 0.31 14.82 8.12
N TRP A 761 1.06 14.12 7.29
CA TRP A 761 2.11 13.20 7.67
C TRP A 761 3.46 13.81 7.32
N GLU A 762 4.45 13.67 8.20
CA GLU A 762 5.84 14.08 7.95
C GLU A 762 6.64 12.92 7.37
N ILE A 763 7.12 13.08 6.14
CA ILE A 763 8.04 12.15 5.49
C ILE A 763 9.46 12.63 5.76
N THR A 764 10.32 11.73 6.22
CA THR A 764 11.76 11.99 6.33
C THR A 764 12.52 11.06 5.38
N THR A 765 13.20 11.63 4.40
CA THR A 765 14.05 10.89 3.47
C THR A 765 15.34 10.41 4.14
N LYS A 766 16.04 9.43 3.53
CA LYS A 766 17.39 9.01 3.98
C LYS A 766 18.40 10.16 4.02
N THR A 767 18.24 11.14 3.13
CA THR A 767 19.04 12.38 3.10
C THR A 767 18.54 13.44 4.10
N ARG A 768 17.67 13.05 5.05
CA ARG A 768 17.06 13.87 6.12
C ARG A 768 16.24 15.07 5.66
N ARG A 769 15.89 15.14 4.37
CA ARG A 769 14.88 16.09 3.88
C ARG A 769 13.51 15.70 4.42
N LYS A 770 12.75 16.71 4.86
CA LYS A 770 11.43 16.56 5.43
C LYS A 770 10.37 17.22 4.56
N ILE A 771 9.24 16.55 4.35
CA ILE A 771 8.07 17.09 3.65
C ILE A 771 6.83 16.72 4.44
N ARG A 772 5.91 17.67 4.63
CA ARG A 772 4.61 17.44 5.28
C ARG A 772 3.50 17.48 4.24
N ALA A 773 2.74 16.39 4.14
CA ALA A 773 1.72 16.24 3.12
C ALA A 773 0.53 15.41 3.61
N THR A 774 -0.62 15.59 2.96
CA THR A 774 -1.81 14.75 3.14
C THR A 774 -1.54 13.30 2.70
N CYS A 775 -2.25 12.33 3.26
CA CYS A 775 -2.01 10.89 3.00
C CYS A 775 -2.23 10.49 1.53
N ASP A 776 -2.99 11.25 0.77
CA ASP A 776 -3.28 11.04 -0.64
C ASP A 776 -2.37 11.87 -1.58
N HIS A 777 -1.46 12.69 -1.03
CA HIS A 777 -0.54 13.49 -1.83
C HIS A 777 0.45 12.61 -2.62
N LEU A 778 0.65 12.95 -3.89
CA LEU A 778 1.50 12.17 -4.78
C LEU A 778 2.98 12.55 -4.65
N PHE A 779 3.82 11.54 -4.63
CA PHE A 779 5.27 11.65 -4.76
C PHE A 779 5.71 10.91 -6.02
N TYR A 780 6.60 11.50 -6.80
CA TYR A 780 7.15 10.87 -7.97
C TYR A 780 8.12 9.75 -7.56
N THR A 781 8.03 8.59 -8.18
CA THR A 781 8.93 7.44 -7.98
C THR A 781 9.49 6.97 -9.31
N LEU A 782 10.40 6.00 -9.30
CA LEU A 782 10.90 5.36 -10.53
C LEU A 782 9.79 4.69 -11.35
N LEU A 783 8.70 4.28 -10.70
CA LEU A 783 7.54 3.63 -11.34
C LEU A 783 6.39 4.62 -11.61
N GLY A 784 6.66 5.93 -11.52
CA GLY A 784 5.66 6.99 -11.70
C GLY A 784 5.12 7.54 -10.37
N TRP A 785 4.01 8.27 -10.44
CA TRP A 785 3.42 8.92 -9.28
C TRP A 785 2.75 7.94 -8.33
N LYS A 786 3.03 8.07 -7.03
CA LYS A 786 2.50 7.20 -5.98
C LYS A 786 1.94 8.06 -4.83
N PRO A 787 0.76 7.76 -4.26
CA PRO A 787 0.23 8.50 -3.11
C PRO A 787 0.96 8.13 -1.82
N LEU A 788 1.08 9.06 -0.88
CA LEU A 788 1.81 8.89 0.38
C LEU A 788 1.36 7.66 1.18
N ASN A 789 0.07 7.40 1.27
CA ASN A 789 -0.48 6.24 1.99
C ASN A 789 -0.04 4.89 1.42
N ALA A 790 0.45 4.85 0.19
CA ALA A 790 1.01 3.65 -0.43
C ALA A 790 2.53 3.50 -0.17
N PHE A 791 3.20 4.53 0.37
CA PHE A 791 4.63 4.47 0.67
C PHE A 791 4.92 3.60 1.89
N LYS A 792 6.04 2.89 1.82
CA LYS A 792 6.65 2.18 2.94
C LYS A 792 8.01 2.79 3.24
N VAL A 793 8.47 2.65 4.48
CA VAL A 793 9.83 3.05 4.86
C VAL A 793 10.82 2.26 4.00
N GLY A 794 11.68 2.95 3.25
CA GLY A 794 12.62 2.36 2.29
C GLY A 794 12.28 2.63 0.83
N ASP A 795 11.05 3.05 0.52
CA ASP A 795 10.66 3.44 -0.84
C ASP A 795 11.46 4.66 -1.32
N HIS A 796 11.80 4.68 -2.61
CA HIS A 796 12.57 5.74 -3.24
C HIS A 796 11.63 6.80 -3.84
N ILE A 797 11.87 8.06 -3.48
CA ILE A 797 11.22 9.22 -4.12
C ILE A 797 12.18 9.87 -5.11
N GLY A 798 11.64 10.33 -6.23
CA GLY A 798 12.35 11.13 -7.21
C GLY A 798 12.77 12.47 -6.61
N LEU A 799 14.05 12.81 -6.77
CA LEU A 799 14.60 14.11 -6.38
C LEU A 799 15.12 14.82 -7.63
N ALA A 800 14.88 16.13 -7.72
CA ALA A 800 15.45 16.92 -8.80
C ALA A 800 16.98 16.83 -8.77
N LYS A 801 17.59 16.48 -9.90
CA LYS A 801 19.06 16.43 -10.05
C LYS A 801 19.69 17.83 -10.10
N THR A 802 18.94 18.82 -10.58
CA THR A 802 19.35 20.22 -10.68
C THR A 802 18.12 21.14 -10.72
N LEU A 803 18.28 22.39 -10.30
CA LEU A 803 17.24 23.43 -10.40
C LEU A 803 17.65 24.47 -11.47
N PRO A 804 16.80 24.72 -12.50
CA PRO A 804 17.12 25.65 -13.58
C PRO A 804 16.80 27.10 -13.19
N ILE A 805 17.58 27.64 -12.26
CA ILE A 805 17.50 29.05 -11.82
C ILE A 805 18.52 29.86 -12.62
N THR A 806 18.07 30.94 -13.26
CA THR A 806 18.87 31.82 -14.13
C THR A 806 19.01 33.24 -13.60
N HIS A 807 18.81 33.45 -12.29
CA HIS A 807 18.90 34.76 -11.66
C HIS A 807 20.32 35.34 -11.70
N THR A 808 20.42 36.63 -11.97
CA THR A 808 21.64 37.44 -11.85
C THR A 808 21.40 38.53 -10.81
N GLY A 809 22.04 38.41 -9.64
CA GLY A 809 21.94 39.40 -8.56
C GLY A 809 23.14 40.34 -8.56
N ASP A 810 22.90 41.61 -8.24
CA ASP A 810 23.94 42.64 -8.09
C ASP A 810 24.51 42.62 -6.67
N ILE A 811 25.17 41.52 -6.31
CA ILE A 811 25.81 41.32 -5.00
C ILE A 811 27.32 41.13 -5.24
N SER A 812 28.13 41.94 -4.56
CA SER A 812 29.59 41.94 -4.73
C SER A 812 30.25 40.67 -4.17
N GLU A 813 31.39 40.30 -4.75
CA GLU A 813 32.17 39.15 -4.27
C GLU A 813 32.63 39.33 -2.83
N ALA A 814 33.01 40.56 -2.45
CA ALA A 814 33.43 40.89 -1.10
C ALA A 814 32.30 40.64 -0.07
N GLN A 815 31.06 41.02 -0.40
CA GLN A 815 29.90 40.77 0.47
C GLN A 815 29.66 39.27 0.65
N ILE A 816 29.70 38.51 -0.44
CA ILE A 816 29.53 37.05 -0.44
C ILE A 816 30.58 36.38 0.46
N LYS A 817 31.85 36.73 0.26
CA LYS A 817 32.97 36.16 1.00
C LYS A 817 32.91 36.49 2.49
N LEU A 818 32.68 37.75 2.86
CA LEU A 818 32.59 38.15 4.27
C LEU A 818 31.48 37.39 5.00
N THR A 819 30.29 37.27 4.40
CA THR A 819 29.19 36.51 4.99
C THR A 819 29.57 35.03 5.15
N ALA A 820 30.18 34.39 4.14
CA ALA A 820 30.62 33.01 4.23
C ALA A 820 31.66 32.78 5.33
N TYR A 821 32.66 33.67 5.46
CA TYR A 821 33.67 33.61 6.53
C TYR A 821 33.04 33.69 7.92
N LEU A 822 32.05 34.57 8.10
CA LEU A 822 31.38 34.76 9.39
C LEU A 822 30.47 33.59 9.77
N ILE A 823 29.86 32.93 8.78
CA ILE A 823 29.08 31.70 8.99
C ILE A 823 30.01 30.52 9.32
N GLY A 824 31.16 30.41 8.66
CA GLY A 824 32.16 29.37 8.86
C GLY A 824 32.87 29.46 10.21
N ASP A 825 34.12 29.94 10.20
CA ASP A 825 34.95 30.07 11.41
C ASP A 825 34.71 31.40 12.19
N GLY A 826 33.65 32.13 11.87
CA GLY A 826 33.31 33.38 12.54
C GLY A 826 32.23 33.29 13.62
N HIS A 827 32.01 34.44 14.24
CA HIS A 827 30.94 34.73 15.16
C HIS A 827 30.16 35.94 14.68
N LEU A 828 28.84 35.78 14.59
CA LEU A 828 27.91 36.78 14.09
C LEU A 828 26.94 37.20 15.20
N SER A 829 26.99 38.46 15.64
CA SER A 829 26.15 38.97 16.74
C SER A 829 25.27 40.13 16.29
N THR A 830 23.97 39.89 16.15
CA THR A 830 22.99 40.93 15.78
C THR A 830 22.57 41.81 16.97
N ARG A 831 22.81 41.37 18.22
CA ARG A 831 22.54 42.17 19.45
C ARG A 831 23.68 43.09 19.85
N LYS A 832 24.92 42.67 19.58
CA LYS A 832 26.14 43.47 19.78
C LYS A 832 26.99 43.31 18.53
N PRO A 833 26.70 44.06 17.45
CA PRO A 833 27.47 43.99 16.20
C PRO A 833 28.97 44.06 16.45
N SER A 834 29.40 44.89 17.42
CA SER A 834 30.78 45.08 17.92
C SER A 834 31.52 43.80 18.33
N SER A 835 30.79 42.71 18.59
CA SER A 835 31.38 41.42 18.93
C SER A 835 31.53 40.47 17.74
N SER A 836 31.18 40.86 16.52
CA SER A 836 31.31 40.01 15.33
C SER A 836 32.76 39.93 14.86
N TYR A 837 33.26 38.72 14.66
CA TYR A 837 34.64 38.47 14.26
C TYR A 837 34.77 37.23 13.38
N PHE A 838 35.82 37.18 12.56
CA PHE A 838 36.30 35.99 11.88
C PHE A 838 37.58 35.50 12.56
N CYS A 839 37.67 34.21 12.85
CA CYS A 839 38.79 33.64 13.60
C CYS A 839 39.41 32.49 12.80
N ASN A 840 40.69 32.59 12.42
CA ASN A 840 41.35 31.51 11.68
C ASN A 840 42.87 31.50 11.90
N SER A 841 43.48 30.32 11.77
CA SER A 841 44.95 30.18 11.80
C SER A 841 45.61 30.33 10.42
N ASN A 842 44.83 30.32 9.33
CA ASN A 842 45.33 30.46 7.97
C ASN A 842 45.44 31.95 7.58
N GLN A 843 46.67 32.42 7.40
CA GLN A 843 46.96 33.81 7.04
C GLN A 843 46.37 34.22 5.68
N GLU A 844 46.25 33.30 4.72
CA GLU A 844 45.62 33.56 3.41
C GLU A 844 44.16 33.99 3.57
N LEU A 845 43.42 33.29 4.43
CA LEU A 845 42.00 33.58 4.67
C LEU A 845 41.82 34.90 5.43
N ILE A 846 42.71 35.19 6.38
CA ILE A 846 42.69 36.46 7.13
C ILE A 846 43.00 37.64 6.20
N ALA A 847 43.96 37.48 5.28
CA ALA A 847 44.27 38.50 4.29
C ALA A 847 43.12 38.72 3.29
N ASP A 848 42.48 37.65 2.79
CA ASP A 848 41.32 37.75 1.89
C ASP A 848 40.11 38.38 2.61
N PHE A 849 39.88 38.02 3.88
CA PHE A 849 38.84 38.65 4.71
C PHE A 849 39.08 40.16 4.87
N ASN A 850 40.31 40.58 5.21
CA ASN A 850 40.65 41.99 5.36
C ASN A 850 40.54 42.77 4.05
N ARG A 851 40.96 42.19 2.92
CA ARG A 851 40.78 42.78 1.59
C ARG A 851 39.31 43.01 1.28
N CYS A 852 38.44 42.04 1.57
CA CYS A 852 36.99 42.20 1.37
C CYS A 852 36.38 43.24 2.32
N ALA A 853 36.87 43.32 3.56
CA ALA A 853 36.44 44.34 4.52
C ALA A 853 36.85 45.76 4.07
N GLU A 854 38.07 45.91 3.57
CA GLU A 854 38.58 47.18 3.03
C GLU A 854 37.80 47.63 1.79
N GLU A 855 37.52 46.71 0.86
CA GLU A 855 36.73 46.98 -0.34
C GLU A 855 35.31 47.49 -0.02
N LEU A 856 34.66 46.91 0.99
CA LEU A 856 33.27 47.22 1.34
C LEU A 856 33.13 48.39 2.31
N PHE A 857 34.10 48.57 3.20
CA PHE A 857 34.00 49.50 4.33
C PHE A 857 35.08 50.58 4.34
N GLY A 858 35.96 50.61 3.34
CA GLY A 858 37.01 51.62 3.17
C GLY A 858 38.18 51.48 4.15
N SER A 859 38.23 50.42 4.96
CA SER A 859 39.32 50.15 5.91
C SER A 859 39.42 48.65 6.25
N PRO A 860 40.63 48.12 6.53
CA PRO A 860 40.81 46.73 6.94
C PRO A 860 40.29 46.48 8.36
N ALA A 861 39.85 45.24 8.64
CA ALA A 861 39.41 44.86 9.98
C ALA A 861 40.62 44.73 10.94
N PRO A 862 40.53 45.27 12.18
CA PRO A 862 41.56 45.04 13.19
C PRO A 862 41.76 43.54 13.48
N VAL A 863 43.02 43.10 13.54
CA VAL A 863 43.40 41.70 13.76
C VAL A 863 44.15 41.53 15.07
N ASP A 864 43.59 40.74 15.98
CA ASP A 864 44.25 40.32 17.22
C ASP A 864 44.84 38.91 17.06
N TYR A 865 46.08 38.68 17.50
CA TYR A 865 46.70 37.35 17.51
C TYR A 865 46.66 36.75 18.93
N GLN A 866 46.15 35.53 19.05
CA GLN A 866 46.13 34.78 20.32
C GLN A 866 46.83 33.42 20.17
N GLN A 867 47.63 33.07 21.18
CA GLN A 867 48.35 31.80 21.23
C GLN A 867 47.62 30.82 22.14
N HIS A 868 47.14 29.70 21.59
CA HIS A 868 46.46 28.66 22.36
C HIS A 868 47.41 27.51 22.69
N SER A 869 47.30 26.99 23.93
CA SER A 869 48.12 25.99 24.61
C SER A 869 48.94 25.06 23.70
N GLY A 870 50.10 25.56 23.25
CA GLY A 870 51.22 24.77 22.74
C GLY A 870 51.23 24.36 21.27
N ARG A 871 50.27 24.69 20.38
CA ARG A 871 50.39 24.24 18.96
C ARG A 871 50.03 25.21 17.82
N LYS A 872 49.24 26.30 17.96
CA LYS A 872 48.97 27.26 16.85
C LYS A 872 48.64 28.68 17.33
N THR A 873 49.14 29.69 16.61
CA THR A 873 48.69 31.09 16.70
C THR A 873 47.42 31.26 15.87
N VAL A 874 46.40 31.92 16.43
CA VAL A 874 45.10 32.14 15.79
C VAL A 874 44.84 33.65 15.70
N ALA A 875 44.41 34.12 14.54
CA ALA A 875 44.09 35.52 14.29
C ALA A 875 42.58 35.77 14.38
N TYR A 876 42.19 36.87 15.00
CA TYR A 876 40.80 37.32 15.17
C TYR A 876 40.60 38.66 14.45
N ALA A 877 39.97 38.65 13.28
CA ALA A 877 39.61 39.85 12.52
C ALA A 877 38.22 40.35 12.96
N ARG A 878 38.13 41.54 13.55
CA ARG A 878 36.88 42.07 14.13
C ARG A 878 36.23 43.11 13.22
N ILE A 879 34.98 42.89 12.82
CA ILE A 879 34.24 43.80 11.93
C ILE A 879 33.13 44.57 12.64
N GLY A 880 33.01 44.39 13.96
CA GLY A 880 31.82 44.75 14.68
C GLY A 880 31.48 46.25 14.81
N PHE A 881 32.34 47.13 14.32
CA PHE A 881 32.11 48.58 14.35
C PHE A 881 31.33 49.08 13.12
N VAL A 882 31.05 48.22 12.14
CA VAL A 882 30.47 48.62 10.85
C VAL A 882 28.97 48.40 10.82
N SER A 883 28.19 49.48 10.88
CA SER A 883 26.71 49.46 10.83
C SER A 883 26.16 48.90 9.50
N ALA A 884 26.88 49.11 8.38
CA ALA A 884 26.49 48.66 7.05
C ALA A 884 26.35 47.13 6.95
N PHE A 885 27.18 46.38 7.67
CA PHE A 885 27.14 44.91 7.67
C PHE A 885 25.84 44.34 8.27
N ASN A 886 25.22 45.04 9.22
CA ASN A 886 23.93 44.61 9.81
C ASN A 886 22.78 44.68 8.80
N SER A 887 22.90 45.45 7.72
CA SER A 887 21.89 45.51 6.67
C SER A 887 21.85 44.27 5.77
N TRP A 888 22.89 43.42 5.84
CA TRP A 888 23.03 42.20 5.04
C TRP A 888 22.56 40.94 5.76
N ILE A 889 22.09 41.05 6.99
CA ILE A 889 21.64 39.91 7.80
C ILE A 889 20.16 40.07 8.05
N ASP A 890 19.38 39.05 7.72
CA ASP A 890 17.94 39.11 7.93
C ASP A 890 17.60 39.26 9.41
N TYR A 891 16.58 40.08 9.70
CA TYR A 891 16.18 40.45 11.06
C TYR A 891 15.82 39.24 11.96
N HIS A 892 15.48 38.09 11.38
CA HIS A 892 15.13 36.87 12.11
C HIS A 892 16.35 36.02 12.54
N ILE A 893 17.54 36.26 11.97
CA ILE A 893 18.79 35.59 12.36
C ILE A 893 19.29 36.19 13.69
N LYS A 894 18.62 35.81 14.80
CA LYS A 894 18.71 36.52 16.09
C LYS A 894 19.71 35.96 17.11
N ARG A 895 20.48 34.88 16.87
CA ARG A 895 21.39 34.32 17.89
C ARG A 895 22.66 33.64 17.33
N ALA A 896 23.74 33.76 18.10
CA ALA A 896 25.13 33.54 17.70
C ALA A 896 25.76 32.24 18.26
N HIS A 897 24.94 31.26 18.64
CA HIS A 897 25.46 29.96 19.06
C HIS A 897 25.71 29.08 17.84
N SER A 898 26.75 28.26 17.89
CA SER A 898 27.13 27.37 16.78
C SER A 898 26.01 26.42 16.32
N ARG A 899 25.01 26.18 17.17
CA ARG A 899 23.86 25.30 16.91
C ARG A 899 22.71 25.98 16.17
N ASP A 900 22.69 27.31 16.12
CA ASP A 900 21.60 28.12 15.57
C ASP A 900 22.04 28.87 14.29
N LYS A 901 23.22 28.55 13.74
CA LYS A 901 23.73 29.17 12.51
C LYS A 901 22.78 28.92 11.33
N GLU A 902 22.60 29.92 10.49
CA GLU A 902 21.69 29.93 9.35
C GLU A 902 22.31 30.75 8.20
N ILE A 903 21.98 30.41 6.96
CA ILE A 903 22.32 31.15 5.75
C ILE A 903 21.26 32.24 5.51
N PRO A 904 21.66 33.53 5.33
CA PRO A 904 20.73 34.60 4.97
C PRO A 904 19.94 34.33 3.69
N ASN A 905 18.68 34.76 3.66
CA ASN A 905 17.74 34.54 2.56
C ASN A 905 18.24 35.06 1.21
N TRP A 906 18.96 36.19 1.18
CA TRP A 906 19.52 36.74 -0.05
C TRP A 906 20.60 35.83 -0.67
N VAL A 907 21.25 34.94 0.09
CA VAL A 907 22.20 33.97 -0.48
C VAL A 907 21.47 32.98 -1.38
N PHE A 908 20.20 32.68 -1.08
CA PHE A 908 19.36 31.85 -1.92
C PHE A 908 18.94 32.55 -3.22
N SER A 909 19.14 33.87 -3.37
CA SER A 909 18.96 34.51 -4.69
C SER A 909 20.22 34.58 -5.53
N LEU A 910 21.39 34.19 -5.03
CA LEU A 910 22.64 34.28 -5.78
C LEU A 910 22.64 33.47 -7.09
N SER A 911 23.36 33.99 -8.08
CA SER A 911 23.65 33.29 -9.34
C SER A 911 24.52 32.05 -9.09
N LYS A 912 24.57 31.13 -10.06
CA LYS A 912 25.39 29.89 -9.93
C LYS A 912 26.87 30.18 -9.62
N ARG A 913 27.45 31.22 -10.24
CA ARG A 913 28.85 31.62 -10.01
C ARG A 913 29.05 32.21 -8.61
N GLN A 914 28.13 33.06 -8.16
CA GLN A 914 28.17 33.64 -6.82
C GLN A 914 27.96 32.56 -5.74
N LEU A 915 27.12 31.55 -5.98
CA LEU A 915 26.96 30.39 -5.09
C LEU A 915 28.22 29.52 -5.02
N GLN A 916 28.89 29.30 -6.16
CA GLN A 916 30.17 28.59 -6.18
C GLN A 916 31.19 29.31 -5.31
N LEU A 917 31.26 30.64 -5.42
CA LEU A 917 32.12 31.47 -4.57
C LEU A 917 31.75 31.35 -3.09
N PHE A 918 30.47 31.52 -2.75
CA PHE A 918 29.97 31.40 -1.37
C PHE A 918 30.32 30.03 -0.76
N LEU A 919 30.00 28.95 -1.47
CA LEU A 919 30.25 27.59 -1.03
C LEU A 919 31.75 27.28 -0.94
N ALA A 920 32.58 27.79 -1.86
CA ALA A 920 34.02 27.61 -1.81
C ALA A 920 34.66 28.35 -0.63
N THR A 921 34.22 29.57 -0.34
CA THR A 921 34.65 30.31 0.85
C THR A 921 34.26 29.58 2.12
N LEU A 922 33.02 29.08 2.19
CA LEU A 922 32.53 28.29 3.32
C LEU A 922 33.28 26.96 3.49
N TRP A 923 33.60 26.26 2.39
CA TRP A 923 34.41 25.04 2.45
C TRP A 923 35.88 25.32 2.81
N SER A 924 36.36 26.52 2.55
CA SER A 924 37.72 26.94 2.89
C SER A 924 37.91 27.10 4.40
N THR A 925 36.82 27.30 5.15
CA THR A 925 36.80 27.32 6.62
C THR A 925 36.69 25.88 7.18
N ASP A 926 35.47 25.44 7.51
CA ASP A 926 35.16 24.18 8.21
C ASP A 926 35.10 22.95 7.28
N GLY A 927 35.31 23.14 5.97
CA GLY A 927 35.27 22.04 5.01
C GLY A 927 36.37 20.99 5.29
N SER A 928 35.97 19.73 5.39
CA SER A 928 36.84 18.60 5.68
C SER A 928 37.02 17.72 4.44
N PHE A 929 38.21 17.17 4.28
CA PHE A 929 38.57 16.34 3.13
C PHE A 929 39.16 15.02 3.62
N ASP A 930 38.51 13.91 3.31
CA ASP A 930 39.03 12.58 3.57
C ASP A 930 39.71 12.05 2.31
N THR A 931 41.03 12.26 2.24
CA THR A 931 41.86 11.84 1.10
C THR A 931 42.13 10.33 1.06
N LYS A 932 41.69 9.55 2.06
CA LYS A 932 41.77 8.08 2.03
C LYS A 932 40.53 7.47 1.39
N ILE A 933 39.37 8.01 1.73
CA ILE A 933 38.08 7.51 1.22
C ILE A 933 37.72 8.20 -0.11
N GLY A 934 38.11 9.45 -0.30
CA GLY A 934 37.86 10.24 -1.51
C GLY A 934 36.59 11.08 -1.44
N HIS A 935 36.22 11.58 -0.26
CA HIS A 935 35.03 12.43 -0.10
C HIS A 935 35.37 13.73 0.61
N THR A 936 34.44 14.69 0.56
CA THR A 936 34.54 15.93 1.32
C THR A 936 33.23 16.21 2.05
N ASP A 937 33.31 16.86 3.21
CA ASP A 937 32.13 17.21 3.99
C ASP A 937 32.25 18.58 4.65
N TYR A 938 31.12 19.26 4.81
CA TYR A 938 31.00 20.42 5.67
C TYR A 938 30.29 20.01 6.97
N THR A 939 30.95 20.18 8.11
CA THR A 939 30.44 19.76 9.43
C THR A 939 29.99 20.97 10.25
N SER A 940 28.79 20.94 10.84
CA SER A 940 28.33 21.97 11.79
C SER A 940 27.47 21.39 12.91
N THR A 941 27.38 22.10 14.04
CA THR A 941 26.39 21.79 15.10
C THR A 941 25.00 22.32 14.78
N SER A 942 24.86 23.19 13.80
CA SER A 942 23.56 23.62 13.30
C SER A 942 23.05 22.62 12.26
N GLU A 943 21.98 21.91 12.60
CA GLU A 943 21.25 21.05 11.65
C GLU A 943 20.73 21.88 10.47
N PHE A 944 20.18 23.05 10.78
CA PHE A 944 19.56 23.94 9.83
C PHE A 944 20.56 24.44 8.77
N LEU A 945 21.75 24.89 9.20
CA LEU A 945 22.82 25.31 8.29
C LEU A 945 23.19 24.18 7.31
N VAL A 946 23.33 22.94 7.80
CA VAL A 946 23.73 21.81 6.96
C VAL A 946 22.65 21.46 5.94
N ILE A 947 21.37 21.56 6.31
CA ILE A 947 20.24 21.40 5.38
C ILE A 947 20.28 22.48 4.30
N GLN A 948 20.52 23.74 4.67
CA GLN A 948 20.62 24.86 3.73
C GLN A 948 21.82 24.71 2.78
N ILE A 949 22.99 24.25 3.26
CA ILE A 949 24.15 23.94 2.42
C ILE A 949 23.83 22.83 1.43
N GLN A 950 23.16 21.75 1.87
CA GLN A 950 22.72 20.68 0.98
C GLN A 950 21.79 21.21 -0.13
N HIS A 951 20.93 22.20 0.19
CA HIS A 951 20.09 22.87 -0.80
C HIS A 951 20.92 23.70 -1.80
N LEU A 952 21.88 24.51 -1.34
CA LEU A 952 22.72 25.32 -2.21
C LEU A 952 23.60 24.48 -3.14
N LEU A 953 24.16 23.36 -2.66
CA LEU A 953 24.91 22.41 -3.49
C LEU A 953 24.05 21.86 -4.64
N LEU A 954 22.77 21.56 -4.35
CA LEU A 954 21.84 21.06 -5.37
C LEU A 954 21.55 22.10 -6.48
N ARG A 955 21.53 23.40 -6.13
CA ARG A 955 21.34 24.49 -7.11
C ARG A 955 22.49 24.58 -8.11
N ILE A 956 23.69 24.17 -7.72
CA ILE A 956 24.84 24.01 -8.61
C ILE A 956 25.06 22.56 -9.02
N GLY A 957 24.04 21.69 -8.94
CA GLY A 957 24.00 20.33 -9.49
C GLY A 957 24.84 19.29 -8.74
N ILE A 958 25.27 19.58 -7.52
CA ILE A 958 26.03 18.68 -6.65
C ILE A 958 25.07 18.08 -5.62
N ILE A 959 24.95 16.75 -5.60
CA ILE A 959 24.15 16.05 -4.59
C ILE A 959 25.04 15.73 -3.38
N ALA A 960 24.58 16.09 -2.18
CA ALA A 960 25.29 15.82 -0.93
C ALA A 960 24.43 14.99 0.04
N LEU A 961 25.03 13.99 0.67
CA LEU A 961 24.42 13.19 1.72
C LEU A 961 24.36 13.98 3.03
N PHE A 962 23.29 13.80 3.80
CA PHE A 962 23.18 14.34 5.14
C PHE A 962 23.50 13.25 6.16
N ASN A 963 24.49 13.46 7.01
CA ASN A 963 24.90 12.50 8.03
C ASN A 963 24.88 13.12 9.44
N VAL A 964 24.42 12.36 10.43
CA VAL A 964 24.49 12.72 11.85
C VAL A 964 25.72 12.04 12.47
N LYS A 965 26.60 12.80 13.12
CA LYS A 965 27.78 12.31 13.84
C LYS A 965 27.59 12.53 15.34
N LYS A 966 27.50 11.44 16.10
CA LYS A 966 27.53 11.47 17.56
C LYS A 966 28.98 11.27 18.02
N SER A 967 29.51 12.21 18.80
CA SER A 967 30.87 12.18 19.36
C SER A 967 30.81 12.55 20.85
N GLN A 968 31.92 12.36 21.58
CA GLN A 968 32.07 12.91 22.93
C GLN A 968 33.07 14.07 22.90
N TYR A 969 32.69 15.22 23.46
CA TYR A 969 33.58 16.37 23.63
C TYR A 969 33.65 16.71 25.12
N ARG A 970 34.87 16.66 25.70
CA ARG A 970 35.12 16.86 27.14
C ARG A 970 34.19 16.01 28.04
N GLY A 971 33.99 14.74 27.69
CA GLY A 971 33.16 13.79 28.44
C GLY A 971 31.64 13.96 28.29
N LYS A 972 31.17 14.93 27.49
CA LYS A 972 29.73 15.14 27.21
C LYS A 972 29.35 14.68 25.80
N PRO A 973 28.15 14.09 25.60
CA PRO A 973 27.66 13.77 24.26
C PRO A 973 27.51 15.04 23.42
N TYR A 974 28.03 14.97 22.20
CA TYR A 974 28.08 16.06 21.23
C TYR A 974 27.58 15.56 19.87
N ILE A 975 26.59 16.24 19.32
CA ILE A 975 25.98 15.89 18.02
C ILE A 975 26.42 16.95 17.00
N SER A 976 26.92 16.51 15.86
CA SER A 976 27.14 17.36 14.69
C SER A 976 26.51 16.75 13.44
N TYR A 977 26.26 17.61 12.46
CA TYR A 977 25.61 17.30 11.20
C TYR A 977 26.60 17.56 10.06
N ARG A 978 26.52 16.77 9.00
CA ARG A 978 27.46 16.83 7.88
C ARG A 978 26.77 16.78 6.53
N ALA A 979 27.10 17.73 5.66
CA ALA A 979 26.78 17.66 4.23
C ALA A 979 27.99 17.03 3.51
N GLN A 980 27.88 15.77 3.12
CA GLN A 980 28.97 14.99 2.55
C GLN A 980 28.80 14.84 1.03
N VAL A 981 29.75 15.34 0.27
CA VAL A 981 29.87 15.12 -1.17
C VAL A 981 30.75 13.90 -1.40
N THR A 982 30.19 12.89 -2.05
CA THR A 982 30.83 11.58 -2.26
C THR A 982 30.34 10.97 -3.58
N GLY A 983 31.08 10.00 -4.11
CA GLY A 983 30.82 9.41 -5.42
C GLY A 983 31.44 10.21 -6.56
N ARG A 984 31.70 9.53 -7.69
CA ARG A 984 32.47 10.07 -8.81
C ARG A 984 31.83 11.31 -9.43
N GLU A 985 30.54 11.26 -9.72
CA GLU A 985 29.85 12.33 -10.44
C GLU A 985 29.83 13.63 -9.61
N ASP A 986 29.45 13.56 -8.34
CA ASP A 986 29.32 14.74 -7.49
C ASP A 986 30.68 15.29 -7.04
N MET A 987 31.68 14.42 -6.82
CA MET A 987 33.06 14.87 -6.58
C MET A 987 33.68 15.54 -7.81
N LEU A 988 33.42 15.03 -9.02
CA LEU A 988 33.86 15.70 -10.25
C LEU A 988 33.26 17.10 -10.36
N LYS A 989 31.94 17.23 -10.18
CA LYS A 989 31.28 18.54 -10.19
C LYS A 989 31.80 19.46 -9.09
N PHE A 990 32.12 18.94 -7.91
CA PHE A 990 32.73 19.72 -6.84
C PHE A 990 34.12 20.24 -7.26
N CYS A 991 34.94 19.40 -7.89
CA CYS A 991 36.25 19.76 -8.43
C CYS A 991 36.18 20.76 -9.60
N GLU A 992 35.16 20.67 -10.44
CA GLU A 992 34.94 21.63 -11.53
C GLU A 992 34.42 22.98 -11.02
N ARG A 993 33.50 22.96 -10.04
CA ARG A 993 32.67 24.12 -9.70
C ARG A 993 33.11 24.85 -8.43
N ILE A 994 33.68 24.14 -7.46
CA ILE A 994 34.03 24.69 -6.14
C ILE A 994 35.54 24.72 -5.93
N GLN A 995 36.26 23.64 -6.25
CA GLN A 995 37.72 23.55 -6.03
C GLN A 995 38.53 24.75 -6.55
N PRO A 996 38.27 25.31 -7.76
CA PRO A 996 39.08 26.41 -8.29
C PRO A 996 39.06 27.67 -7.40
N LEU A 997 37.99 27.82 -6.61
CA LEU A 997 37.73 28.96 -5.74
C LEU A 997 38.12 28.69 -4.27
N LEU A 998 38.59 27.48 -3.94
CA LEU A 998 39.06 27.15 -2.59
C LEU A 998 40.40 27.81 -2.28
N SER A 999 40.68 27.98 -0.99
CA SER A 999 42.02 28.30 -0.47
C SER A 999 43.05 27.24 -0.88
N ASN A 1000 44.32 27.63 -0.95
CA ASN A 1000 45.36 26.80 -1.55
C ASN A 1000 45.50 25.41 -0.89
N ASP A 1001 45.51 25.33 0.45
CA ASP A 1001 45.59 24.06 1.18
C ASP A 1001 44.38 23.15 0.90
N LYS A 1002 43.16 23.71 0.89
CA LYS A 1002 41.93 22.95 0.66
C LYS A 1002 41.80 22.53 -0.80
N ARG A 1003 42.27 23.33 -1.74
CA ARG A 1003 42.32 23.02 -3.18
C ARG A 1003 43.15 21.76 -3.45
N GLN A 1004 44.32 21.65 -2.83
CA GLN A 1004 45.18 20.46 -2.96
C GLN A 1004 44.50 19.20 -2.37
N LYS A 1005 43.82 19.35 -1.22
CA LYS A 1005 43.08 18.23 -0.59
C LYS A 1005 41.87 17.79 -1.42
N ALA A 1006 41.13 18.73 -2.01
CA ALA A 1006 40.03 18.41 -2.92
C ALA A 1006 40.51 17.59 -4.12
N GLN A 1007 41.62 18.02 -4.74
CA GLN A 1007 42.25 17.31 -5.84
C GLN A 1007 42.70 15.89 -5.44
N ALA A 1008 43.26 15.72 -4.24
CA ALA A 1008 43.64 14.41 -3.73
C ALA A 1008 42.42 13.49 -3.54
N CYS A 1009 41.29 14.01 -3.03
CA CYS A 1009 40.04 13.25 -2.93
C CYS A 1009 39.53 12.79 -4.30
N TYR A 1010 39.59 13.66 -5.32
CA TYR A 1010 39.22 13.32 -6.69
C TYR A 1010 40.04 12.14 -7.23
N PHE A 1011 41.37 12.18 -7.10
CA PHE A 1011 42.25 11.10 -7.57
C PHE A 1011 41.97 9.75 -6.90
N VAL A 1012 41.57 9.76 -5.62
CA VAL A 1012 41.19 8.53 -4.92
C VAL A 1012 39.92 7.93 -5.50
N ILE A 1013 38.94 8.76 -5.86
CA ILE A 1013 37.69 8.29 -6.48
C ILE A 1013 37.93 7.80 -7.91
N GLU A 1014 38.77 8.46 -8.71
CA GLU A 1014 39.16 7.98 -10.04
C GLU A 1014 39.89 6.62 -9.98
N LYS A 1015 40.83 6.45 -9.05
CA LYS A 1015 41.56 5.18 -8.88
C LYS A 1015 40.66 4.03 -8.43
N LYS A 1016 39.68 4.30 -7.57
CA LYS A 1016 38.68 3.29 -7.16
C LYS A 1016 37.80 2.83 -8.33
N SER A 1017 37.46 3.75 -9.24
CA SER A 1017 36.63 3.44 -10.42
C SER A 1017 37.36 2.63 -11.49
N THR A 1018 38.67 2.86 -11.67
CA THR A 1018 39.52 2.13 -12.65
C THR A 1018 39.88 0.72 -12.19
N ASN A 1019 39.88 0.44 -10.89
CA ASN A 1019 40.01 -0.93 -10.36
C ASN A 1019 38.68 -1.72 -10.37
N GLN A 1020 37.53 -1.06 -10.47
CA GLN A 1020 36.22 -1.73 -10.62
C GLN A 1020 35.88 -2.12 -12.07
N SER A 1021 36.67 -1.66 -13.06
CA SER A 1021 36.51 -2.03 -14.48
C SER A 1021 37.35 -3.24 -14.92
N LYS A 1022 38.02 -3.95 -13.99
CA LYS A 1022 38.43 -5.33 -14.22
C LYS A 1022 37.23 -6.24 -13.91
N PRO A 1023 36.86 -7.18 -14.81
CA PRO A 1023 35.76 -8.09 -14.54
C PRO A 1023 36.15 -8.93 -13.33
N ASN A 1024 35.48 -8.70 -12.20
CA ASN A 1024 35.54 -9.60 -11.07
C ASN A 1024 34.74 -10.85 -11.46
N THR A 1025 35.40 -11.78 -12.15
CA THR A 1025 35.10 -13.21 -12.05
C THR A 1025 35.38 -13.64 -10.62
N LYS A 1026 34.43 -13.36 -9.72
CA LYS A 1026 34.20 -14.08 -8.46
C LYS A 1026 32.88 -13.59 -7.86
N VAL A 1027 31.94 -14.53 -7.84
CA VAL A 1027 30.58 -14.49 -7.28
C VAL A 1027 30.59 -14.21 -5.78
N ALA A 1028 29.61 -13.44 -5.29
CA ALA A 1028 28.80 -13.69 -4.09
C ALA A 1028 27.76 -12.57 -3.91
#